data_AF-A0A914A8N3-F1
#
_entry.id   AF-A0A914A8N3-F1
#
_cell.length_a   1.000
_cell.length_b   1.000
_cell.length_c   1.000
_cell.angle_alpha   90.00
_cell.angle_beta   90.00
_cell.angle_gamma   90.00
#
_symmetry.space_group_name_H-M   'P 1'
#
loop_
_entity.id
_entity.type
_entity.pdbx_description
1 polymer ?
#
loop_
_entity_poly.entity_id
_entity_poly.type
_entity_poly.pdbx_seq_one_letter_code
_entity_poly.pdbx_strand_id
1 'polypeptide(L)'
;MMCSRRAAVCLALTLLFAMVSAATPAYKVGVGISDVTGPALDVNMMGYASFSQNSEGIHLRLFSRAFITCDLNQTECNVFVSADIGMASTLIKLQVIEKLREEYEGQYNEINVAISGTHTHSGPGGYFQYSLYTITALGMKRSGIEPIVAGIVQSIRNAHNNLQDGNISYKKGELLGANINRSPTAYLKNPKDERDKYLYDVDKEMTVLKFEDKDGNGLGVICWFPVHPVSMENTNKLISSDNKGFASYLFEMDMNPGSKMGEGSFVAAFPNSNHGDTTPHVNGTVCIDTGEPCEEETSTCGGEPTNCLGGGPGNDMYENTRMIAEKLYEKAKELYDATGTPVSGPVSSIQQYVNMSSVTVTKGNETFKTCTPALGYSFAAGTTDGPGIASFKQGMTKGESFWDNLIRSLFNDYEATQECQEPKPVLLPAGDYINTTGMSPAIQAIVALLAADPMVPDIVETQLLRIGQFVIIPGPVEFTTMSGRRMMEKVKEKLVASGMSSDAVTMITSLSNAYTNYVTTYEEYTAQRYEGASTMYGPHTLDAYLQQYLMLAENLVKDIGVETPGPDPPSKPLPPKLDLDNDAFPEGKKVGDINQKVDSKYRQGSTAEAIFWSADPKRGFEASLGTSFFSVEKFDGTDWIVIANDADWNTKIFWRKADKQSRATVQWMIPEDAELGMYRFVHSGRWKQNAILPFTTKFETRSGDFEVVSKDYTRPKTRK
;
A
#
# COMPACT_ATOMS: atom_id res chain seq x y z
N MET A 1 -30.41 -51.08 -40.51
CA MET A 1 -31.11 -50.35 -39.42
C MET A 1 -30.41 -50.39 -38.05
N MET A 2 -29.17 -50.91 -37.90
CA MET A 2 -28.47 -50.95 -36.59
C MET A 2 -27.33 -49.92 -36.43
N CYS A 3 -26.97 -49.15 -37.46
CA CYS A 3 -25.87 -48.18 -37.37
C CYS A 3 -26.30 -46.75 -36.97
N SER A 4 -27.58 -46.36 -37.16
CA SER A 4 -28.00 -44.98 -36.86
C SER A 4 -28.50 -44.75 -35.43
N ARG A 5 -28.71 -45.82 -34.64
CA ARG A 5 -29.15 -45.71 -33.23
C ARG A 5 -27.99 -45.54 -32.24
N ARG A 6 -26.76 -45.93 -32.59
CA ARG A 6 -25.58 -45.77 -31.71
C ARG A 6 -24.97 -44.37 -31.79
N ALA A 7 -25.02 -43.71 -32.96
CA ALA A 7 -24.54 -42.34 -33.11
C ALA A 7 -25.41 -41.32 -32.35
N ALA A 8 -26.75 -41.50 -32.33
CA ALA A 8 -27.65 -40.63 -31.60
C ALA A 8 -27.52 -40.75 -30.07
N VAL A 9 -27.21 -41.95 -29.57
CA VAL A 9 -27.01 -42.20 -28.12
C VAL A 9 -25.64 -41.68 -27.66
N CYS A 10 -24.59 -41.80 -28.47
CA CYS A 10 -23.29 -41.18 -28.17
C CYS A 10 -23.34 -39.65 -28.20
N LEU A 11 -24.07 -39.03 -29.15
CA LEU A 11 -24.22 -37.57 -29.22
C LEU A 11 -25.02 -37.02 -28.02
N ALA A 12 -26.05 -37.74 -27.59
CA ALA A 12 -26.83 -37.38 -26.39
C ALA A 12 -26.03 -37.57 -25.09
N LEU A 13 -25.16 -38.60 -25.00
CA LEU A 13 -24.28 -38.82 -23.85
C LEU A 13 -23.11 -37.82 -23.79
N THR A 14 -22.60 -37.34 -24.92
CA THR A 14 -21.61 -36.23 -24.94
C THR A 14 -22.24 -34.87 -24.68
N LEU A 15 -23.51 -34.66 -25.06
CA LEU A 15 -24.25 -33.43 -24.70
C LEU A 15 -24.72 -33.42 -23.24
N LEU A 16 -24.82 -34.57 -22.57
CA LEU A 16 -25.11 -34.66 -21.14
C LEU A 16 -23.87 -34.47 -20.24
N PHE A 17 -22.65 -34.54 -20.78
CA PHE A 17 -21.41 -34.36 -20.02
C PHE A 17 -20.76 -32.97 -20.17
N ALA A 18 -21.41 -32.06 -20.90
CA ALA A 18 -20.98 -30.66 -21.06
C ALA A 18 -22.03 -29.66 -20.54
N MET A 19 -22.93 -30.08 -19.66
CA MET A 19 -23.53 -29.13 -18.73
C MET A 19 -22.54 -28.93 -17.59
N VAL A 20 -21.62 -27.98 -17.77
CA VAL A 20 -21.10 -27.26 -16.60
C VAL A 20 -22.34 -26.68 -15.94
N SER A 21 -22.79 -27.30 -14.85
CA SER A 21 -23.89 -26.75 -14.06
C SER A 21 -23.44 -25.36 -13.65
N ALA A 22 -24.02 -24.32 -14.26
CA ALA A 22 -23.84 -22.95 -13.78
C ALA A 22 -24.11 -22.99 -12.28
N ALA A 23 -23.11 -22.63 -11.48
CA ALA A 23 -23.25 -22.65 -10.03
C ALA A 23 -24.28 -21.58 -9.66
N THR A 24 -25.29 -21.97 -8.86
CA THR A 24 -26.29 -21.01 -8.37
C THR A 24 -25.57 -19.84 -7.70
N PRO A 25 -25.76 -18.60 -8.17
CA PRO A 25 -25.06 -17.45 -7.61
C PRO A 25 -25.29 -17.33 -6.11
N ALA A 26 -24.22 -17.18 -5.35
CA ALA A 26 -24.28 -17.00 -3.91
C ALA A 26 -24.39 -15.52 -3.49
N TYR A 27 -23.89 -14.60 -4.33
CA TYR A 27 -23.71 -13.19 -4.00
C TYR A 27 -23.96 -12.26 -5.18
N LYS A 28 -24.13 -10.96 -4.88
CA LYS A 28 -23.81 -9.88 -5.82
C LYS A 28 -22.35 -9.49 -5.63
N VAL A 29 -21.57 -9.49 -6.70
CA VAL A 29 -20.15 -9.14 -6.68
C VAL A 29 -19.87 -8.04 -7.70
N GLY A 30 -19.01 -7.09 -7.33
CA GLY A 30 -18.60 -5.98 -8.18
C GLY A 30 -17.14 -5.64 -7.94
N VAL A 31 -16.41 -5.34 -9.00
CA VAL A 31 -14.99 -4.96 -8.94
C VAL A 31 -14.75 -3.67 -9.71
N GLY A 32 -13.82 -2.85 -9.23
CA GLY A 32 -13.51 -1.58 -9.84
C GLY A 32 -12.09 -1.12 -9.53
N ILE A 33 -11.49 -0.42 -10.50
CA ILE A 33 -10.16 0.16 -10.38
C ILE A 33 -10.23 1.65 -10.72
N SER A 34 -9.39 2.45 -10.08
CA SER A 34 -9.19 3.86 -10.44
C SER A 34 -7.82 4.36 -9.97
N ASP A 35 -7.26 5.33 -10.70
CA ASP A 35 -6.02 6.01 -10.34
C ASP A 35 -6.15 6.78 -9.01
N VAL A 36 -5.14 6.68 -8.13
CA VAL A 36 -4.96 7.45 -6.88
C VAL A 36 -3.62 8.18 -6.83
N THR A 37 -2.92 8.27 -7.96
CA THR A 37 -1.57 8.85 -8.04
C THR A 37 -1.59 10.31 -7.60
N GLY A 38 -0.84 10.59 -6.53
CA GLY A 38 -0.66 11.94 -6.00
C GLY A 38 0.40 12.75 -6.77
N PRO A 39 0.94 13.81 -6.15
CA PRO A 39 1.83 14.75 -6.81
C PRO A 39 3.21 14.14 -7.10
N ALA A 40 3.60 14.13 -8.37
CA ALA A 40 4.85 13.57 -8.87
C ALA A 40 6.09 14.49 -8.74
N LEU A 41 5.97 15.67 -8.12
CA LEU A 41 7.09 16.59 -7.94
C LEU A 41 7.04 17.38 -6.63
N ASP A 42 8.18 17.45 -5.94
CA ASP A 42 8.45 18.23 -4.72
C ASP A 42 7.54 17.87 -3.52
N VAL A 43 7.10 16.61 -3.42
CA VAL A 43 6.37 16.12 -2.23
C VAL A 43 7.11 14.93 -1.65
N ASN A 44 7.37 14.98 -0.34
CA ASN A 44 8.04 13.90 0.36
C ASN A 44 7.28 12.58 0.23
N MET A 45 8.00 11.49 -0.02
CA MET A 45 7.44 10.15 -0.16
C MET A 45 7.15 9.56 1.22
N MET A 46 6.02 8.86 1.33
CA MET A 46 5.57 8.26 2.58
C MET A 46 6.20 6.88 2.77
N GLY A 47 6.73 6.61 3.96
CA GLY A 47 7.31 5.31 4.31
C GLY A 47 8.61 5.45 5.08
N TYR A 48 9.71 5.73 4.37
CA TYR A 48 11.07 5.77 4.93
C TYR A 48 11.37 6.94 5.88
N ALA A 49 10.46 7.90 6.04
CA ALA A 49 10.63 9.09 6.87
C ALA A 49 11.92 9.90 6.58
N SER A 50 12.37 9.90 5.32
CA SER A 50 13.56 10.62 4.87
C SER A 50 13.22 11.99 4.31
N PHE A 51 13.73 13.07 4.92
CA PHE A 51 13.55 14.45 4.44
C PHE A 51 14.10 14.71 3.03
N SER A 52 15.03 13.87 2.55
CA SER A 52 15.61 14.01 1.21
C SER A 52 14.79 13.30 0.13
N GLN A 53 13.80 12.48 0.50
CA GLN A 53 13.02 11.66 -0.43
C GLN A 53 11.77 12.36 -0.95
N ASN A 54 11.97 13.37 -1.78
CA ASN A 54 10.88 14.02 -2.50
C ASN A 54 10.62 13.34 -3.84
N SER A 55 9.36 13.26 -4.25
CA SER A 55 8.97 12.81 -5.58
C SER A 55 9.58 13.72 -6.64
N GLU A 56 10.13 13.09 -7.67
CA GLU A 56 10.74 13.72 -8.84
C GLU A 56 10.21 13.11 -10.15
N GLY A 57 9.26 12.18 -10.08
CA GLY A 57 8.76 11.49 -11.26
C GLY A 57 7.78 10.36 -10.97
N ILE A 58 7.49 9.58 -11.99
CA ILE A 58 6.66 8.38 -11.96
C ILE A 58 7.40 7.28 -12.70
N HIS A 59 7.50 6.11 -12.06
CA HIS A 59 7.83 4.84 -12.69
C HIS A 59 6.57 4.00 -12.88
N LEU A 60 5.76 3.85 -11.84
CA LEU A 60 4.44 3.22 -11.90
C LEU A 60 3.40 4.14 -11.29
N ARG A 61 2.21 4.19 -11.89
CA ARG A 61 1.04 4.80 -11.25
C ARG A 61 0.53 3.97 -10.08
N LEU A 62 -0.22 4.65 -9.22
CA LEU A 62 -0.82 4.11 -8.02
C LEU A 62 -2.32 3.93 -8.26
N PHE A 63 -2.88 2.76 -7.97
CA PHE A 63 -4.30 2.47 -8.19
C PHE A 63 -5.02 2.08 -6.90
N SER A 64 -6.30 2.43 -6.82
CA SER A 64 -7.25 1.89 -5.87
C SER A 64 -8.09 0.81 -6.54
N ARG A 65 -8.19 -0.35 -5.88
CA ARG A 65 -8.91 -1.54 -6.33
C ARG A 65 -9.98 -1.88 -5.31
N ALA A 66 -11.24 -1.78 -5.71
CA ALA A 66 -12.40 -1.99 -4.87
C ALA A 66 -13.11 -3.29 -5.23
N PHE A 67 -13.56 -4.00 -4.20
CA PHE A 67 -14.33 -5.24 -4.26
C PHE A 67 -15.58 -5.08 -3.41
N ILE A 68 -16.75 -5.17 -4.04
CA ILE A 68 -18.04 -5.12 -3.35
C ILE A 68 -18.64 -6.51 -3.35
N THR A 69 -19.06 -6.97 -2.18
CA THR A 69 -19.82 -8.21 -2.03
C THR A 69 -21.09 -7.92 -1.26
N CYS A 70 -22.23 -8.23 -1.84
CA CYS A 70 -23.51 -8.17 -1.15
C CYS A 70 -24.20 -9.52 -1.13
N ASP A 71 -25.15 -9.69 -0.20
CA ASP A 71 -26.17 -10.71 -0.39
C ASP A 71 -26.96 -10.47 -1.70
N LEU A 72 -27.71 -11.48 -2.15
CA LEU A 72 -28.44 -11.41 -3.41
C LEU A 72 -29.52 -10.31 -3.46
N ASN A 73 -30.03 -9.90 -2.30
CA ASN A 73 -31.03 -8.84 -2.17
C ASN A 73 -30.39 -7.45 -2.01
N GLN A 74 -29.07 -7.38 -1.90
CA GLN A 74 -28.28 -6.18 -1.60
C GLN A 74 -28.69 -5.50 -0.29
N THR A 75 -29.17 -6.29 0.70
CA THR A 75 -29.51 -5.76 2.02
C THR A 75 -28.26 -5.51 2.85
N GLU A 76 -27.32 -6.44 2.84
CA GLU A 76 -25.99 -6.29 3.43
C GLU A 76 -24.94 -6.30 2.33
N CYS A 77 -24.05 -5.31 2.37
CA CYS A 77 -22.93 -5.16 1.43
C CYS A 77 -21.66 -4.86 2.21
N ASN A 78 -20.55 -5.50 1.83
CA ASN A 78 -19.21 -5.18 2.28
C ASN A 78 -18.40 -4.61 1.11
N VAL A 79 -17.60 -3.59 1.38
CA VAL A 79 -16.65 -2.99 0.43
C VAL A 79 -15.25 -3.15 0.99
N PHE A 80 -14.37 -3.83 0.25
CA PHE A 80 -12.96 -3.89 0.55
C PHE A 80 -12.17 -3.14 -0.54
N VAL A 81 -11.30 -2.23 -0.13
CA VAL A 81 -10.40 -1.48 -1.02
C VAL A 81 -8.95 -1.78 -0.67
N SER A 82 -8.17 -2.14 -1.68
CA SER A 82 -6.71 -2.12 -1.63
C SER A 82 -6.19 -0.99 -2.51
N ALA A 83 -5.47 -0.03 -1.92
CA ALA A 83 -4.92 1.12 -2.61
C ALA A 83 -3.39 1.11 -2.57
N ASP A 84 -2.76 1.45 -3.70
CA ASP A 84 -1.30 1.59 -3.82
C ASP A 84 -0.79 2.85 -3.10
N ILE A 85 -0.95 2.89 -1.78
CA ILE A 85 -0.53 3.95 -0.87
C ILE A 85 0.25 3.34 0.30
N GLY A 86 1.00 4.18 1.02
CA GLY A 86 1.80 3.74 2.17
C GLY A 86 0.94 3.14 3.27
N MET A 87 -0.13 3.80 3.69
CA MET A 87 -1.09 3.29 4.67
C MET A 87 -2.42 4.00 4.48
N ALA A 88 -3.54 3.41 4.89
CA ALA A 88 -4.77 4.17 5.04
C ALA A 88 -4.66 5.14 6.23
N SER A 89 -5.43 6.23 6.20
CA SER A 89 -5.51 7.18 7.30
C SER A 89 -6.97 7.45 7.66
N THR A 90 -7.20 7.77 8.94
CA THR A 90 -8.54 8.14 9.43
C THR A 90 -9.13 9.28 8.61
N LEU A 91 -8.30 10.25 8.22
CA LEU A 91 -8.70 11.36 7.37
C LEU A 91 -9.23 10.88 6.01
N ILE A 92 -8.49 10.00 5.32
CA ILE A 92 -8.91 9.46 4.03
C ILE A 92 -10.21 8.67 4.17
N LYS A 93 -10.30 7.81 5.18
CA LYS A 93 -11.51 7.03 5.47
C LYS A 93 -12.73 7.93 5.68
N LEU A 94 -12.64 8.93 6.56
CA LEU A 94 -13.75 9.85 6.83
C LEU A 94 -14.18 10.62 5.57
N GLN A 95 -13.23 11.14 4.78
CA GLN A 95 -13.51 11.87 3.54
C GLN A 95 -14.16 11.00 2.46
N VAL A 96 -13.77 9.71 2.37
CA VAL A 96 -14.40 8.75 1.45
C VAL A 96 -15.82 8.43 1.90
N ILE A 97 -16.03 8.14 3.20
CA ILE A 97 -17.37 7.83 3.73
C ILE A 97 -18.33 9.01 3.57
N GLU A 98 -17.87 10.24 3.81
CA GLU A 98 -18.67 11.45 3.58
C GLU A 98 -19.25 11.49 2.15
N LYS A 99 -18.40 11.25 1.14
CA LYS A 99 -18.81 11.23 -0.28
C LYS A 99 -19.73 10.06 -0.62
N LEU A 100 -19.42 8.87 -0.13
CA LEU A 100 -20.22 7.67 -0.43
C LEU A 100 -21.60 7.72 0.23
N ARG A 101 -21.69 8.28 1.45
CA ARG A 101 -22.96 8.43 2.16
C ARG A 101 -23.91 9.34 1.40
N GLU A 102 -23.39 10.43 0.81
CA GLU A 102 -24.16 11.32 -0.05
C GLU A 102 -24.61 10.66 -1.36
N GLU A 103 -23.72 9.88 -2.00
CA GLU A 103 -23.98 9.28 -3.32
C GLU A 103 -24.87 8.03 -3.28
N TYR A 104 -24.80 7.24 -2.20
CA TYR A 104 -25.46 5.94 -2.08
C TYR A 104 -26.42 5.86 -0.89
N GLU A 105 -26.99 6.98 -0.46
CA GLU A 105 -28.01 7.07 0.61
C GLU A 105 -27.61 6.34 1.91
N GLY A 106 -26.32 6.32 2.24
CA GLY A 106 -25.77 5.66 3.43
C GLY A 106 -25.57 4.14 3.34
N GLN A 107 -25.80 3.52 2.17
CA GLN A 107 -25.51 2.10 1.93
C GLN A 107 -24.05 1.74 2.26
N TYR A 108 -23.12 2.66 1.96
CA TYR A 108 -21.70 2.53 2.29
C TYR A 108 -21.33 3.49 3.42
N ASN A 109 -20.83 2.94 4.52
CA ASN A 109 -20.54 3.67 5.75
C ASN A 109 -19.30 3.10 6.46
N GLU A 110 -18.99 3.60 7.65
CA GLU A 110 -17.83 3.21 8.45
C GLU A 110 -17.81 1.71 8.73
N ILE A 111 -18.99 1.11 8.96
CA ILE A 111 -19.16 -0.28 9.39
C ILE A 111 -18.77 -1.26 8.30
N ASN A 112 -19.13 -0.98 7.04
CA ASN A 112 -19.04 -1.96 5.97
C ASN A 112 -18.02 -1.65 4.86
N VAL A 113 -17.30 -0.54 4.96
CA VAL A 113 -16.21 -0.19 4.04
C VAL A 113 -14.87 -0.41 4.76
N ALA A 114 -13.92 -1.11 4.14
CA ALA A 114 -12.54 -1.19 4.62
C ALA A 114 -11.60 -0.65 3.54
N ILE A 115 -10.67 0.23 3.92
CA ILE A 115 -9.65 0.79 3.02
C ILE A 115 -8.28 0.41 3.55
N SER A 116 -7.52 -0.36 2.77
CA SER A 116 -6.18 -0.86 3.11
C SER A 116 -5.15 -0.30 2.13
N GLY A 117 -4.02 0.19 2.64
CA GLY A 117 -2.84 0.48 1.82
C GLY A 117 -2.10 -0.80 1.44
N THR A 118 -1.45 -0.84 0.27
CA THR A 118 -0.51 -1.94 -0.04
C THR A 118 0.77 -1.86 0.78
N HIS A 119 1.09 -0.68 1.32
CA HIS A 119 2.36 -0.36 1.98
C HIS A 119 3.52 -0.07 1.03
N THR A 120 3.26 0.49 -0.16
CA THR A 120 4.36 1.08 -0.94
C THR A 120 5.01 2.24 -0.22
N HIS A 121 6.35 2.18 -0.08
CA HIS A 121 7.16 3.29 0.43
C HIS A 121 7.53 4.30 -0.68
N SER A 122 6.93 4.15 -1.86
CA SER A 122 7.16 4.97 -3.04
C SER A 122 5.95 5.78 -3.51
N GLY A 123 5.01 6.09 -2.61
CA GLY A 123 3.90 7.03 -2.84
C GLY A 123 4.14 8.41 -2.20
N PRO A 124 3.54 9.50 -2.70
CA PRO A 124 3.66 10.82 -2.08
C PRO A 124 2.88 10.90 -0.76
N GLY A 125 3.45 11.54 0.25
CA GLY A 125 2.87 11.70 1.58
C GLY A 125 1.97 12.93 1.77
N GLY A 126 1.79 13.34 3.04
CA GLY A 126 1.00 14.53 3.39
C GLY A 126 -0.51 14.32 3.47
N TYR A 127 -0.97 13.07 3.62
CA TYR A 127 -2.40 12.72 3.66
C TYR A 127 -2.90 12.22 5.03
N PHE A 128 -2.18 12.58 6.10
CA PHE A 128 -2.57 12.28 7.49
C PHE A 128 -2.98 13.54 8.24
N GLN A 129 -3.92 13.42 9.18
CA GLN A 129 -4.29 14.49 10.10
C GLN A 129 -3.34 14.63 11.30
N TYR A 130 -2.54 13.61 11.58
CA TYR A 130 -1.63 13.54 12.72
C TYR A 130 -0.22 14.00 12.32
N SER A 131 0.42 14.80 13.18
CA SER A 131 1.65 15.52 12.80
C SER A 131 2.87 14.60 12.63
N LEU A 132 2.96 13.48 13.35
CA LEU A 132 4.07 12.51 13.20
C LEU A 132 4.19 12.02 11.74
N TYR A 133 3.06 11.72 11.10
CA TYR A 133 3.02 11.16 9.75
C TYR A 133 3.06 12.22 8.63
N THR A 134 3.11 13.50 8.98
CA THR A 134 3.21 14.60 8.01
C THR A 134 4.47 15.45 8.18
N ILE A 135 5.29 15.19 9.19
CA ILE A 135 6.47 16.02 9.50
C ILE A 135 7.45 16.09 8.33
N THR A 136 7.72 14.96 7.67
CA THR A 136 8.65 14.91 6.52
C THR A 136 8.06 15.54 5.26
N ALA A 137 6.73 15.47 5.11
CA ALA A 137 5.99 16.18 4.07
C ALA A 137 5.79 17.68 4.36
N LEU A 138 6.23 18.17 5.53
CA LEU A 138 6.00 19.52 6.02
C LEU A 138 4.50 19.85 6.07
N GLY A 139 3.73 18.96 6.69
CA GLY A 139 2.30 19.08 6.96
C GLY A 139 1.38 18.46 5.89
N MET A 140 0.09 18.62 6.09
CA MET A 140 -0.95 18.14 5.17
C MET A 140 -0.86 18.80 3.80
N LYS A 141 -1.01 18.00 2.74
CA LYS A 141 -1.02 18.46 1.35
C LYS A 141 -2.35 18.08 0.71
N ARG A 142 -3.16 19.08 0.37
CA ARG A 142 -4.41 18.87 -0.36
C ARG A 142 -4.19 18.10 -1.67
N SER A 143 -3.09 18.40 -2.36
CA SER A 143 -2.67 17.70 -3.58
C SER A 143 -2.34 16.22 -3.37
N GLY A 144 -2.01 15.78 -2.15
CA GLY A 144 -1.85 14.36 -1.80
C GLY A 144 -3.17 13.71 -1.35
N ILE A 145 -4.05 14.47 -0.69
CA ILE A 145 -5.32 13.95 -0.13
C ILE A 145 -6.39 13.76 -1.21
N GLU A 146 -6.62 14.77 -2.04
CA GLU A 146 -7.74 14.77 -3.00
C GLU A 146 -7.65 13.66 -4.07
N PRO A 147 -6.48 13.38 -4.69
CA PRO A 147 -6.34 12.25 -5.61
C PRO A 147 -6.67 10.90 -4.97
N ILE A 148 -6.22 10.67 -3.74
CA ILE A 148 -6.47 9.41 -3.01
C ILE A 148 -7.96 9.26 -2.74
N VAL A 149 -8.62 10.30 -2.18
CA VAL A 149 -10.05 10.27 -1.90
C VAL A 149 -10.87 10.10 -3.19
N ALA A 150 -10.58 10.88 -4.23
CA ALA A 150 -11.30 10.82 -5.50
C ALA A 150 -11.15 9.47 -6.20
N GLY A 151 -9.92 8.93 -6.24
CA GLY A 151 -9.64 7.63 -6.84
C GLY A 151 -10.28 6.47 -6.07
N ILE A 152 -10.25 6.49 -4.73
CA ILE A 152 -10.95 5.47 -3.93
C ILE A 152 -12.46 5.51 -4.19
N VAL A 153 -13.09 6.69 -4.12
CA VAL A 153 -14.53 6.85 -4.41
C VAL A 153 -14.84 6.38 -5.84
N GLN A 154 -14.01 6.73 -6.81
CA GLN A 154 -14.21 6.32 -8.20
C GLN A 154 -14.05 4.80 -8.39
N SER A 155 -13.11 4.15 -7.71
CA SER A 155 -12.97 2.68 -7.78
C SER A 155 -14.18 1.97 -7.18
N ILE A 156 -14.73 2.49 -6.07
CA ILE A 156 -15.95 1.97 -5.44
C ILE A 156 -17.16 2.20 -6.35
N ARG A 157 -17.26 3.38 -6.98
CA ARG A 157 -18.30 3.67 -7.98
C ARG A 157 -18.21 2.71 -9.17
N ASN A 158 -17.00 2.44 -9.68
CA ASN A 158 -16.79 1.48 -10.75
C ASN A 158 -17.22 0.06 -10.31
N ALA A 159 -16.87 -0.35 -9.09
CA ALA A 159 -17.29 -1.64 -8.54
C ALA A 159 -18.81 -1.74 -8.34
N HIS A 160 -19.45 -0.68 -7.84
CA HIS A 160 -20.90 -0.60 -7.66
C HIS A 160 -21.63 -0.72 -9.00
N ASN A 161 -21.18 0.04 -10.01
CA ASN A 161 -21.76 0.01 -11.35
C ASN A 161 -21.59 -1.35 -12.06
N ASN A 162 -20.62 -2.16 -11.62
CA ASN A 162 -20.34 -3.50 -12.13
C ASN A 162 -20.92 -4.62 -11.26
N LEU A 163 -21.81 -4.31 -10.30
CA LEU A 163 -22.46 -5.31 -9.44
C LEU A 163 -23.30 -6.28 -10.27
N GLN A 164 -23.01 -7.58 -10.13
CA GLN A 164 -23.69 -8.66 -10.85
C GLN A 164 -23.76 -9.94 -10.03
N ASP A 165 -24.64 -10.86 -10.42
CA ASP A 165 -24.73 -12.19 -9.78
C ASP A 165 -23.43 -12.95 -9.99
N GLY A 166 -22.89 -13.52 -8.92
CA GLY A 166 -21.61 -14.23 -8.99
C GLY A 166 -21.33 -15.12 -7.79
N ASN A 167 -20.12 -15.68 -7.81
CA ASN A 167 -19.62 -16.61 -6.82
C ASN A 167 -18.23 -16.19 -6.36
N ILE A 168 -17.89 -16.60 -5.13
CA ILE A 168 -16.59 -16.33 -4.52
C ILE A 168 -16.00 -17.66 -4.10
N SER A 169 -14.70 -17.85 -4.32
CA SER A 169 -13.95 -19.00 -3.81
C SER A 169 -12.60 -18.57 -3.28
N TYR A 170 -12.03 -19.35 -2.37
CA TYR A 170 -10.68 -19.08 -1.86
C TYR A 170 -9.74 -20.26 -2.04
N LYS A 171 -8.45 -19.96 -2.15
CA LYS A 171 -7.37 -20.96 -2.22
C LYS A 171 -6.16 -20.47 -1.43
N LYS A 172 -5.39 -21.43 -0.93
CA LYS A 172 -4.16 -21.20 -0.16
C LYS A 172 -3.02 -21.99 -0.76
N GLY A 173 -1.81 -21.45 -0.73
CA GLY A 173 -0.60 -22.18 -1.11
C GLY A 173 0.67 -21.52 -0.65
N GLU A 174 1.72 -22.33 -0.52
CA GLU A 174 3.03 -21.87 -0.06
C GLU A 174 3.80 -21.13 -1.17
N LEU A 175 4.38 -19.98 -0.82
CA LEU A 175 5.28 -19.16 -1.61
C LEU A 175 6.60 -18.98 -0.86
N LEU A 176 7.69 -19.47 -1.45
CA LEU A 176 9.04 -19.36 -0.89
C LEU A 176 9.89 -18.34 -1.65
N GLY A 177 10.89 -17.80 -0.94
CA GLY A 177 11.87 -16.87 -1.51
C GLY A 177 11.29 -15.55 -1.99
N ALA A 178 10.15 -15.11 -1.43
CA ALA A 178 9.55 -13.79 -1.66
C ALA A 178 9.57 -12.90 -0.40
N ASN A 179 9.83 -13.47 0.78
CA ASN A 179 10.02 -12.74 2.03
C ASN A 179 11.02 -13.45 2.96
N ILE A 180 11.64 -12.72 3.88
CA ILE A 180 12.36 -13.22 5.07
C ILE A 180 12.01 -12.37 6.30
N ASN A 181 12.36 -12.82 7.51
CA ASN A 181 12.18 -12.01 8.73
C ASN A 181 13.32 -10.98 8.85
N ARG A 182 12.99 -9.70 9.11
CA ARG A 182 13.99 -8.63 9.34
C ARG A 182 14.32 -8.37 10.82
N SER A 183 13.59 -9.05 11.71
CA SER A 183 13.77 -9.02 13.17
C SER A 183 13.71 -10.44 13.78
N PRO A 184 14.50 -11.40 13.26
CA PRO A 184 14.41 -12.81 13.67
C PRO A 184 14.68 -13.00 15.17
N THR A 185 15.56 -12.20 15.78
CA THR A 185 15.86 -12.31 17.22
C THR A 185 14.67 -11.92 18.10
N ALA A 186 13.80 -11.02 17.63
CA ALA A 186 12.55 -10.69 18.30
C ALA A 186 11.53 -11.82 18.18
N TYR A 187 11.35 -12.39 16.97
CA TYR A 187 10.53 -13.59 16.77
C TYR A 187 10.95 -14.72 17.70
N LEU A 188 12.27 -14.86 17.94
CA LEU A 188 12.81 -15.89 18.81
C LEU A 188 12.45 -15.72 20.31
N LYS A 189 11.88 -14.58 20.72
CA LYS A 189 11.36 -14.38 22.08
C LYS A 189 10.01 -15.06 22.32
N ASN A 190 9.23 -15.31 21.25
CA ASN A 190 7.96 -16.02 21.38
C ASN A 190 8.17 -17.43 21.98
N PRO A 191 7.19 -17.97 22.73
CA PRO A 191 7.29 -19.29 23.36
C PRO A 191 7.71 -20.38 22.36
N LYS A 192 8.60 -21.28 22.79
CA LYS A 192 9.14 -22.33 21.90
C LYS A 192 8.04 -23.26 21.39
N ASP A 193 7.14 -23.68 22.26
CA ASP A 193 5.99 -24.53 21.94
C ASP A 193 5.03 -23.88 20.93
N GLU A 194 4.87 -22.55 20.97
CA GLU A 194 4.11 -21.82 19.96
C GLU A 194 4.84 -21.76 18.62
N ARG A 195 6.14 -21.43 18.61
CA ARG A 195 6.95 -21.39 17.38
C ARG A 195 7.05 -22.74 16.70
N ASP A 196 7.15 -23.83 17.46
CA ASP A 196 7.27 -25.20 16.95
C ASP A 196 5.99 -25.66 16.18
N LYS A 197 4.89 -24.90 16.24
CA LYS A 197 3.70 -25.11 15.39
C LYS A 197 3.91 -24.66 13.94
N TYR A 198 4.92 -23.84 13.67
CA TYR A 198 5.16 -23.20 12.38
C TYR A 198 6.52 -23.61 11.81
N LEU A 199 6.57 -23.86 10.51
CA LEU A 199 7.81 -24.26 9.83
C LEU A 199 8.79 -23.08 9.65
N TYR A 200 8.27 -21.86 9.54
CA TYR A 200 9.05 -20.66 9.24
C TYR A 200 8.74 -19.53 10.24
N ASP A 201 9.69 -18.61 10.39
CA ASP A 201 9.60 -17.39 11.20
C ASP A 201 8.90 -16.22 10.51
N VAL A 202 8.44 -16.42 9.28
CA VAL A 202 7.49 -15.57 8.55
C VAL A 202 6.40 -16.44 7.92
N ASP A 203 5.24 -15.87 7.64
CA ASP A 203 4.21 -16.60 6.90
C ASP A 203 4.58 -16.74 5.42
N LYS A 204 4.53 -17.99 4.96
CA LYS A 204 4.78 -18.39 3.56
C LYS A 204 3.50 -18.73 2.81
N GLU A 205 2.35 -18.73 3.46
CA GLU A 205 1.08 -19.05 2.82
C GLU A 205 0.48 -17.79 2.16
N MET A 206 0.31 -17.84 0.84
CA MET A 206 -0.52 -16.89 0.11
C MET A 206 -1.99 -17.34 0.15
N THR A 207 -2.91 -16.42 0.43
CA THR A 207 -4.36 -16.66 0.34
C THR A 207 -4.94 -15.85 -0.80
N VAL A 208 -5.61 -16.52 -1.73
CA VAL A 208 -6.30 -15.94 -2.88
C VAL A 208 -7.81 -16.02 -2.66
N LEU A 209 -8.53 -14.91 -2.86
CA LEU A 209 -10.00 -14.84 -2.91
C LEU A 209 -10.42 -14.43 -4.32
N LYS A 210 -11.02 -15.35 -5.06
CA LYS A 210 -11.43 -15.21 -6.46
C LYS A 210 -12.89 -14.81 -6.55
N PHE A 211 -13.19 -13.85 -7.42
CA PHE A 211 -14.53 -13.39 -7.75
C PHE A 211 -14.87 -13.78 -9.19
N GLU A 212 -15.99 -14.46 -9.37
CA GLU A 212 -16.49 -14.92 -10.67
C GLU A 212 -17.92 -14.44 -10.87
N ASP A 213 -18.30 -14.18 -12.12
CA ASP A 213 -19.70 -13.98 -12.47
C ASP A 213 -20.49 -15.32 -12.41
N LYS A 214 -21.80 -15.25 -12.63
CA LYS A 214 -22.69 -16.42 -12.65
C LYS A 214 -22.32 -17.47 -13.71
N ASP A 215 -21.59 -17.09 -14.75
CA ASP A 215 -21.19 -17.94 -15.87
C ASP A 215 -19.79 -18.53 -15.65
N GLY A 216 -19.12 -18.17 -14.55
CA GLY A 216 -17.79 -18.63 -14.17
C GLY A 216 -16.64 -17.83 -14.77
N ASN A 217 -16.92 -16.67 -15.38
CA ASN A 217 -15.86 -15.78 -15.87
C ASN A 217 -15.24 -15.00 -14.70
N GLY A 218 -13.92 -14.88 -14.72
CA GLY A 218 -13.17 -14.15 -13.71
C GLY A 218 -13.45 -12.64 -13.75
N LEU A 219 -13.89 -12.09 -12.62
CA LEU A 219 -14.07 -10.65 -12.45
C LEU A 219 -12.87 -10.02 -11.76
N GLY A 220 -12.35 -10.67 -10.73
CA GLY A 220 -11.21 -10.15 -10.01
C GLY A 220 -10.69 -11.09 -8.94
N VAL A 221 -9.64 -10.65 -8.27
CA VAL A 221 -8.94 -11.46 -7.27
C VAL A 221 -8.27 -10.59 -6.21
N ILE A 222 -8.28 -11.07 -4.96
CA ILE A 222 -7.50 -10.49 -3.86
C ILE A 222 -6.47 -11.52 -3.38
N CYS A 223 -5.20 -11.12 -3.29
CA CYS A 223 -4.05 -11.97 -3.03
C CYS A 223 -3.29 -11.49 -1.78
N TRP A 224 -3.58 -12.04 -0.60
CA TRP A 224 -2.87 -11.71 0.63
C TRP A 224 -1.58 -12.51 0.74
N PHE A 225 -0.46 -11.80 0.93
CA PHE A 225 0.85 -12.37 1.28
C PHE A 225 1.65 -11.33 2.08
N PRO A 226 2.31 -11.69 3.20
CA PRO A 226 3.01 -10.73 4.04
C PRO A 226 4.43 -10.46 3.52
N VAL A 227 4.62 -9.28 2.90
CA VAL A 227 5.92 -8.77 2.48
C VAL A 227 5.86 -7.25 2.38
N HIS A 228 6.82 -6.54 2.98
CA HIS A 228 6.95 -5.09 2.81
C HIS A 228 7.20 -4.70 1.34
N PRO A 229 6.45 -3.74 0.78
CA PRO A 229 6.77 -3.12 -0.52
C PRO A 229 7.82 -2.01 -0.37
N VAL A 230 9.02 -2.48 -0.06
CA VAL A 230 10.25 -1.70 0.14
C VAL A 230 11.37 -2.19 -0.79
N SER A 231 11.00 -2.81 -1.92
CA SER A 231 11.98 -3.21 -2.94
C SER A 231 12.57 -1.98 -3.64
N MET A 232 11.78 -0.91 -3.76
CA MET A 232 12.21 0.44 -4.15
C MET A 232 12.75 1.18 -2.92
N GLU A 233 14.07 1.24 -2.80
CA GLU A 233 14.80 1.78 -1.63
C GLU A 233 14.56 3.29 -1.39
N ASN A 234 14.99 3.79 -0.22
CA ASN A 234 14.85 5.20 0.18
C ASN A 234 15.61 6.22 -0.71
N THR A 235 16.47 5.74 -1.60
CA THR A 235 17.17 6.54 -2.61
C THR A 235 16.30 6.81 -3.84
N ASN A 236 15.24 6.02 -4.05
CA ASN A 236 14.25 6.22 -5.10
C ASN A 236 13.53 7.58 -4.94
N LYS A 237 13.29 8.25 -6.07
CA LYS A 237 12.51 9.50 -6.16
C LYS A 237 11.34 9.40 -7.14
N LEU A 238 11.12 8.25 -7.78
CA LEU A 238 10.02 8.05 -8.71
C LEU A 238 8.84 7.40 -7.97
N ILE A 239 7.62 7.92 -8.20
CA ILE A 239 6.42 7.26 -7.69
C ILE A 239 6.36 5.84 -8.26
N SER A 240 6.11 4.87 -7.38
CA SER A 240 5.98 3.47 -7.74
C SER A 240 5.06 2.74 -6.78
N SER A 241 4.30 1.79 -7.29
CA SER A 241 3.46 0.88 -6.51
C SER A 241 4.23 -0.35 -5.98
N ASP A 242 5.56 -0.38 -6.20
CA ASP A 242 6.51 -1.36 -5.67
C ASP A 242 6.13 -2.82 -6.04
N ASN A 243 6.59 -3.82 -5.29
CA ASN A 243 6.47 -5.22 -5.64
C ASN A 243 5.00 -5.72 -5.66
N LYS A 244 4.15 -5.24 -4.76
CA LYS A 244 2.71 -5.58 -4.71
C LYS A 244 1.91 -4.94 -5.85
N GLY A 245 2.17 -3.67 -6.10
CA GLY A 245 1.52 -2.96 -7.21
C GLY A 245 1.97 -3.50 -8.56
N PHE A 246 3.23 -3.87 -8.70
CA PHE A 246 3.70 -4.50 -9.93
C PHE A 246 3.20 -5.94 -10.09
N ALA A 247 3.02 -6.71 -9.01
CA ALA A 247 2.34 -8.00 -9.08
C ALA A 247 0.87 -7.85 -9.53
N SER A 248 0.20 -6.78 -9.07
CA SER A 248 -1.14 -6.41 -9.51
C SER A 248 -1.15 -6.07 -11.01
N TYR A 249 -0.20 -5.24 -11.46
CA TYR A 249 -0.02 -4.91 -12.88
C TYR A 249 0.17 -6.16 -13.74
N LEU A 250 1.07 -7.08 -13.35
CA LEU A 250 1.31 -8.32 -14.12
C LEU A 250 0.02 -9.14 -14.27
N PHE A 251 -0.75 -9.27 -13.21
CA PHE A 251 -2.00 -10.04 -13.24
C PHE A 251 -3.08 -9.33 -14.08
N GLU A 252 -3.24 -8.02 -13.93
CA GLU A 252 -4.23 -7.26 -14.68
C GLU A 252 -3.90 -7.20 -16.18
N MET A 253 -2.63 -7.12 -16.55
CA MET A 253 -2.21 -7.13 -17.96
C MET A 253 -2.33 -8.53 -18.58
N ASP A 254 -2.11 -9.61 -17.82
CA ASP A 254 -2.37 -10.99 -18.28
C ASP A 254 -3.86 -11.23 -18.55
N MET A 255 -4.72 -10.76 -17.64
CA MET A 255 -6.17 -11.02 -17.71
C MET A 255 -6.94 -10.02 -18.58
N ASN A 256 -6.35 -8.87 -18.93
CA ASN A 256 -6.94 -7.85 -19.81
C ASN A 256 -6.08 -7.61 -21.06
N PRO A 257 -5.95 -8.60 -21.96
CA PRO A 257 -5.07 -8.48 -23.13
C PRO A 257 -5.49 -7.30 -24.02
N GLY A 258 -4.54 -6.41 -24.30
CA GLY A 258 -4.74 -5.23 -25.15
C GLY A 258 -5.34 -4.01 -24.42
N SER A 259 -5.72 -4.14 -23.16
CA SER A 259 -6.08 -2.99 -22.31
C SER A 259 -4.85 -2.30 -21.77
N LYS A 260 -4.95 -1.00 -21.50
CA LYS A 260 -3.95 -0.29 -20.71
C LYS A 260 -4.22 -0.49 -19.22
N MET A 261 -3.18 -0.30 -18.42
CA MET A 261 -3.29 -0.34 -16.97
C MET A 261 -4.37 0.64 -16.48
N GLY A 262 -5.34 0.13 -15.72
CA GLY A 262 -6.49 0.89 -15.21
C GLY A 262 -7.73 0.95 -16.12
N GLU A 263 -7.68 0.42 -17.35
CA GLU A 263 -8.80 0.42 -18.30
C GLU A 263 -9.47 -0.97 -18.47
N GLY A 264 -8.82 -2.04 -18.01
CA GLY A 264 -9.33 -3.42 -18.10
C GLY A 264 -10.49 -3.72 -17.15
N SER A 265 -11.29 -4.75 -17.46
CA SER A 265 -12.43 -5.18 -16.62
C SER A 265 -12.03 -6.06 -15.45
N PHE A 266 -10.95 -6.84 -15.59
CA PHE A 266 -10.43 -7.68 -14.52
C PHE A 266 -9.59 -6.85 -13.54
N VAL A 267 -9.80 -7.04 -12.24
CA VAL A 267 -9.10 -6.32 -11.17
C VAL A 267 -8.36 -7.28 -10.24
N ALA A 268 -7.07 -7.04 -10.01
CA ALA A 268 -6.25 -7.88 -9.13
C ALA A 268 -5.57 -7.05 -8.04
N ALA A 269 -5.88 -7.33 -6.78
CA ALA A 269 -5.29 -6.63 -5.64
C ALA A 269 -4.34 -7.53 -4.85
N PHE A 270 -3.19 -6.98 -4.47
CA PHE A 270 -2.22 -7.63 -3.59
C PHE A 270 -2.09 -6.86 -2.27
N PRO A 271 -3.09 -6.91 -1.36
CA PRO A 271 -2.96 -6.29 -0.05
C PRO A 271 -1.89 -6.96 0.80
N ASN A 272 -1.52 -6.30 1.89
CA ASN A 272 -0.65 -6.90 2.90
C ASN A 272 -1.45 -7.71 3.92
N SER A 273 -0.81 -8.72 4.48
CA SER A 273 -1.28 -9.37 5.71
C SER A 273 -0.43 -8.90 6.89
N ASN A 274 -0.04 -9.80 7.79
CA ASN A 274 0.86 -9.58 8.92
C ASN A 274 2.34 -9.47 8.50
N HIS A 275 2.67 -8.36 7.84
CA HIS A 275 3.97 -8.11 7.23
C HIS A 275 4.97 -7.35 8.12
N GLY A 276 4.61 -6.98 9.34
CA GLY A 276 5.35 -6.03 10.19
C GLY A 276 6.85 -6.32 10.37
N ASP A 277 7.25 -7.58 10.37
CA ASP A 277 8.65 -8.02 10.49
C ASP A 277 9.16 -8.74 9.23
N THR A 278 8.54 -8.53 8.08
CA THR A 278 8.88 -9.20 6.81
C THR A 278 9.55 -8.25 5.83
N THR A 279 10.51 -8.73 5.04
CA THR A 279 11.20 -7.92 4.03
C THR A 279 11.31 -8.65 2.68
N PRO A 280 11.24 -7.93 1.54
CA PRO A 280 11.50 -8.48 0.21
C PRO A 280 13.00 -8.66 -0.07
N HIS A 281 13.88 -8.18 0.81
CA HIS A 281 15.34 -8.31 0.70
C HIS A 281 15.80 -9.73 1.08
N VAL A 282 15.43 -10.71 0.25
CA VAL A 282 15.55 -12.15 0.53
C VAL A 282 16.99 -12.68 0.57
N ASN A 283 18.00 -11.91 0.16
CA ASN A 283 19.40 -12.29 0.25
C ASN A 283 20.00 -12.02 1.65
N GLY A 284 19.20 -11.52 2.60
CA GLY A 284 19.64 -11.24 3.96
C GLY A 284 20.29 -9.86 4.10
N THR A 285 20.90 -9.60 5.25
CA THR A 285 21.43 -8.30 5.61
C THR A 285 22.94 -8.34 5.73
N VAL A 286 23.62 -7.43 5.02
CA VAL A 286 25.09 -7.38 4.96
C VAL A 286 25.61 -5.96 5.23
N CYS A 287 26.85 -5.91 5.69
CA CYS A 287 27.62 -4.70 5.85
C CYS A 287 28.16 -4.22 4.49
N ILE A 288 27.72 -3.06 4.02
CA ILE A 288 28.04 -2.56 2.67
C ILE A 288 29.54 -2.31 2.43
N ASP A 289 30.31 -2.12 3.50
CA ASP A 289 31.74 -1.83 3.47
C ASP A 289 32.62 -3.10 3.45
N THR A 290 32.15 -4.19 4.04
CA THR A 290 32.92 -5.43 4.24
C THR A 290 32.35 -6.64 3.50
N GLY A 291 31.04 -6.64 3.21
CA GLY A 291 30.30 -7.78 2.67
C GLY A 291 29.95 -8.86 3.70
N GLU A 292 30.31 -8.67 4.97
CA GLU A 292 30.02 -9.61 6.06
C GLU A 292 28.56 -9.48 6.54
N PRO A 293 27.98 -10.52 7.18
CA PRO A 293 26.66 -10.42 7.79
C PRO A 293 26.60 -9.33 8.85
N CYS A 294 25.46 -8.62 8.92
CA CYS A 294 25.23 -7.66 10.00
C CYS A 294 25.15 -8.33 11.38
N GLU A 295 25.37 -7.55 12.44
CA GLU A 295 25.08 -7.97 13.81
C GLU A 295 23.56 -8.19 13.99
N GLU A 296 23.14 -9.43 14.27
CA GLU A 296 21.72 -9.81 14.23
C GLU A 296 20.83 -9.01 15.21
N GLU A 297 21.27 -8.84 16.45
CA GLU A 297 20.45 -8.21 17.52
C GLU A 297 20.26 -6.70 17.34
N THR A 298 21.24 -6.03 16.76
CA THR A 298 21.29 -4.56 16.66
C THR A 298 21.12 -4.05 15.24
N SER A 299 21.27 -4.91 14.24
CA SER A 299 21.33 -4.57 12.80
C SER A 299 22.36 -3.48 12.52
N THR A 300 23.58 -3.72 12.98
CA THR A 300 24.71 -2.78 12.85
C THR A 300 25.94 -3.46 12.25
N CYS A 301 26.84 -2.63 11.74
CA CYS A 301 28.16 -3.02 11.26
C CYS A 301 29.22 -2.26 12.04
N GLY A 302 29.85 -2.91 13.02
CA GLY A 302 30.77 -2.22 13.94
C GLY A 302 30.07 -1.13 14.76
N GLY A 303 28.78 -1.32 15.06
CA GLY A 303 27.93 -0.34 15.75
C GLY A 303 27.27 0.72 14.87
N GLU A 304 27.58 0.79 13.56
CA GLU A 304 26.95 1.73 12.63
C GLU A 304 25.72 1.09 11.95
N PRO A 305 24.49 1.59 12.19
CA PRO A 305 23.27 1.04 11.59
C PRO A 305 23.15 1.37 10.10
N THR A 306 23.68 2.52 9.64
CA THR A 306 23.52 2.95 8.24
C THR A 306 24.32 2.12 7.25
N ASN A 307 25.29 1.33 7.74
CA ASN A 307 26.07 0.39 6.93
C ASN A 307 25.43 -1.00 6.81
N CYS A 308 24.37 -1.31 7.58
CA CYS A 308 23.69 -2.61 7.51
C CYS A 308 22.43 -2.52 6.62
N LEU A 309 22.49 -3.14 5.43
CA LEU A 309 21.39 -3.10 4.46
C LEU A 309 20.92 -4.50 4.07
N GLY A 310 19.62 -4.62 3.79
CA GLY A 310 19.03 -5.80 3.17
C GLY A 310 19.37 -5.89 1.68
N GLY A 311 19.74 -7.07 1.19
CA GLY A 311 19.95 -7.35 -0.22
C GLY A 311 18.73 -8.01 -0.87
N GLY A 312 18.23 -7.44 -1.97
CA GLY A 312 17.22 -8.08 -2.80
C GLY A 312 17.78 -9.11 -3.79
N PRO A 313 16.92 -9.84 -4.52
CA PRO A 313 17.33 -10.91 -5.42
C PRO A 313 17.92 -10.45 -6.77
N GLY A 314 17.75 -9.17 -7.12
CA GLY A 314 18.22 -8.56 -8.36
C GLY A 314 19.46 -7.68 -8.17
N ASN A 315 19.95 -7.09 -9.27
CA ASN A 315 21.16 -6.26 -9.26
C ASN A 315 20.88 -4.80 -8.84
N ASP A 316 19.63 -4.36 -8.93
CA ASP A 316 19.18 -3.03 -8.50
C ASP A 316 17.75 -3.09 -7.93
N MET A 317 17.28 -1.96 -7.41
CA MET A 317 15.93 -1.85 -6.82
C MET A 317 14.79 -2.15 -7.80
N TYR A 318 14.96 -1.89 -9.10
CA TYR A 318 13.94 -2.18 -10.12
C TYR A 318 13.90 -3.68 -10.40
N GLU A 319 15.05 -4.34 -10.53
CA GLU A 319 15.12 -5.80 -10.65
C GLU A 319 14.63 -6.50 -9.38
N ASN A 320 14.97 -6.00 -8.20
CA ASN A 320 14.44 -6.48 -6.92
C ASN A 320 12.91 -6.44 -6.92
N THR A 321 12.35 -5.29 -7.28
CA THR A 321 10.90 -5.08 -7.37
C THR A 321 10.26 -6.04 -8.36
N ARG A 322 10.83 -6.18 -9.56
CA ARG A 322 10.34 -7.10 -10.59
C ARG A 322 10.35 -8.55 -10.11
N MET A 323 11.48 -9.04 -9.63
CA MET A 323 11.64 -10.46 -9.29
C MET A 323 10.75 -10.87 -8.12
N ILE A 324 10.53 -9.99 -7.13
CA ILE A 324 9.59 -10.24 -6.05
C ILE A 324 8.15 -10.18 -6.56
N ALA A 325 7.80 -9.21 -7.40
CA ALA A 325 6.48 -9.10 -8.01
C ALA A 325 6.12 -10.32 -8.88
N GLU A 326 7.06 -10.80 -9.70
CA GLU A 326 6.89 -12.00 -10.53
C GLU A 326 6.58 -13.23 -9.67
N LYS A 327 7.32 -13.46 -8.58
CA LYS A 327 7.04 -14.54 -7.62
C LYS A 327 5.64 -14.44 -7.00
N LEU A 328 5.22 -13.23 -6.62
CA LEU A 328 3.89 -12.99 -6.08
C LEU A 328 2.80 -13.29 -7.13
N TYR A 329 2.98 -12.77 -8.34
CA TYR A 329 2.07 -12.96 -9.45
C TYR A 329 1.95 -14.43 -9.85
N GLU A 330 3.07 -15.12 -10.07
CA GLU A 330 3.10 -16.54 -10.49
C GLU A 330 2.35 -17.42 -9.50
N LYS A 331 2.60 -17.25 -8.19
CA LYS A 331 1.85 -18.01 -7.18
C LYS A 331 0.37 -17.63 -7.16
N ALA A 332 0.04 -16.34 -7.25
CA ALA A 332 -1.35 -15.90 -7.28
C ALA A 332 -2.11 -16.49 -8.47
N LYS A 333 -1.49 -16.51 -9.66
CA LYS A 333 -2.04 -17.09 -10.88
C LYS A 333 -2.23 -18.60 -10.75
N GLU A 334 -1.24 -19.32 -10.21
CA GLU A 334 -1.34 -20.75 -9.91
C GLU A 334 -2.55 -21.04 -9.01
N LEU A 335 -2.73 -20.28 -7.93
CA LEU A 335 -3.83 -20.46 -6.98
C LEU A 335 -5.18 -20.05 -7.56
N TYR A 336 -5.22 -19.04 -8.41
CA TYR A 336 -6.42 -18.56 -9.11
C TYR A 336 -6.95 -19.57 -10.13
N ASP A 337 -6.05 -20.24 -10.86
CA ASP A 337 -6.39 -21.26 -11.85
C ASP A 337 -6.79 -22.61 -11.21
N ALA A 338 -6.35 -22.85 -9.97
CA ALA A 338 -6.71 -24.04 -9.21
C ALA A 338 -8.17 -24.01 -8.74
N THR A 339 -8.77 -25.19 -8.54
CA THR A 339 -10.10 -25.30 -7.93
C THR A 339 -10.08 -24.78 -6.48
N GLY A 340 -10.75 -23.65 -6.26
CA GLY A 340 -10.94 -23.02 -4.95
C GLY A 340 -12.02 -23.70 -4.10
N THR A 341 -12.02 -23.39 -2.81
CA THR A 341 -13.11 -23.73 -1.89
C THR A 341 -14.20 -22.67 -2.02
N PRO A 342 -15.45 -23.02 -2.38
CA PRO A 342 -16.54 -22.05 -2.49
C PRO A 342 -16.82 -21.35 -1.16
N VAL A 343 -17.06 -20.05 -1.22
CA VAL A 343 -17.53 -19.24 -0.10
C VAL A 343 -19.06 -19.21 -0.13
N SER A 344 -19.70 -19.42 1.02
CA SER A 344 -21.16 -19.42 1.13
C SER A 344 -21.62 -19.01 2.53
N GLY A 345 -22.83 -18.46 2.63
CA GLY A 345 -23.40 -17.93 3.87
C GLY A 345 -23.57 -16.41 3.84
N PRO A 346 -23.94 -15.78 4.97
CA PRO A 346 -24.35 -14.38 4.99
C PRO A 346 -23.20 -13.42 4.76
N VAL A 347 -23.54 -12.23 4.26
CA VAL A 347 -22.68 -11.03 4.28
C VAL A 347 -23.06 -10.23 5.52
N SER A 348 -22.08 -9.82 6.32
CA SER A 348 -22.30 -8.90 7.43
C SER A 348 -21.01 -8.19 7.80
N SER A 349 -21.11 -7.12 8.57
CA SER A 349 -19.96 -6.38 9.09
C SER A 349 -20.23 -5.84 10.49
N ILE A 350 -19.16 -5.54 11.22
CA ILE A 350 -19.22 -4.89 12.52
C ILE A 350 -18.01 -3.99 12.69
N GLN A 351 -18.18 -2.86 13.37
CA GLN A 351 -17.14 -1.87 13.59
C GLN A 351 -17.30 -1.23 14.98
N GLN A 352 -16.17 -0.81 15.56
CA GLN A 352 -16.15 0.05 16.73
C GLN A 352 -14.88 0.91 16.74
N TYR A 353 -15.02 2.17 17.15
CA TYR A 353 -13.87 3.00 17.50
C TYR A 353 -13.44 2.72 18.95
N VAL A 354 -12.14 2.64 19.19
CA VAL A 354 -11.57 2.33 20.50
C VAL A 354 -10.53 3.37 20.86
N ASN A 355 -10.58 3.87 22.09
CA ASN A 355 -9.50 4.67 22.65
C ASN A 355 -8.35 3.75 23.08
N MET A 356 -7.41 3.50 22.16
CA MET A 356 -6.28 2.58 22.36
C MET A 356 -5.28 3.07 23.40
N SER A 357 -5.28 4.34 23.81
CA SER A 357 -4.38 4.85 24.85
C SER A 357 -4.86 4.57 26.28
N SER A 358 -6.01 3.92 26.45
CA SER A 358 -6.57 3.67 27.80
C SER A 358 -7.36 2.36 27.96
N VAL A 359 -7.19 1.39 27.06
CA VAL A 359 -7.87 0.09 27.12
C VAL A 359 -7.43 -0.70 28.34
N THR A 360 -8.40 -1.19 29.12
CA THR A 360 -8.15 -2.19 30.15
C THR A 360 -8.20 -3.59 29.53
N VAL A 361 -7.11 -4.34 29.70
CA VAL A 361 -6.91 -5.68 29.13
C VAL A 361 -7.03 -6.70 30.25
N THR A 362 -7.89 -7.70 30.09
CA THR A 362 -8.01 -8.82 31.04
C THR A 362 -7.42 -10.09 30.45
N LYS A 363 -6.41 -10.65 31.11
CA LYS A 363 -5.73 -11.89 30.70
C LYS A 363 -5.68 -12.86 31.89
N GLY A 364 -6.58 -13.85 31.87
CA GLY A 364 -6.76 -14.74 33.03
C GLY A 364 -7.28 -13.95 34.24
N ASN A 365 -6.53 -13.96 35.34
CA ASN A 365 -6.86 -13.20 36.56
C ASN A 365 -6.12 -11.86 36.65
N GLU A 366 -5.30 -11.52 35.66
CA GLU A 366 -4.52 -10.29 35.64
C GLU A 366 -5.19 -9.24 34.76
N THR A 367 -5.06 -7.98 35.20
CA THR A 367 -5.59 -6.82 34.48
C THR A 367 -4.45 -5.88 34.18
N PHE A 368 -4.28 -5.55 32.90
CA PHE A 368 -3.31 -4.61 32.39
C PHE A 368 -4.02 -3.40 31.78
N LYS A 369 -3.25 -2.36 31.45
CA LYS A 369 -3.76 -1.20 30.73
C LYS A 369 -2.81 -0.88 29.58
N THR A 370 -3.35 -0.47 28.44
CA THR A 370 -2.53 0.15 27.40
C THR A 370 -2.03 1.52 27.86
N CYS A 371 -1.00 2.01 27.18
CA CYS A 371 -0.27 3.21 27.56
C CYS A 371 -0.62 4.40 26.67
N THR A 372 -0.35 5.61 27.18
CA THR A 372 -0.16 6.80 26.35
C THR A 372 0.82 6.47 25.23
N PRO A 373 0.50 6.76 23.95
CA PRO A 373 1.30 6.30 22.83
C PRO A 373 2.69 6.91 22.86
N ALA A 374 3.71 6.05 22.71
CA ALA A 374 5.11 6.47 22.71
C ALA A 374 5.97 5.57 21.82
N LEU A 375 6.98 6.19 21.20
CA LEU A 375 7.96 5.52 20.35
C LEU A 375 9.30 5.40 21.10
N GLY A 376 9.92 4.23 20.98
CA GLY A 376 11.17 3.90 21.66
C GLY A 376 12.41 4.39 20.93
N TYR A 377 13.58 4.25 21.53
CA TYR A 377 14.86 4.63 20.89
C TYR A 377 15.07 3.93 19.55
N SER A 378 14.77 2.63 19.47
CA SER A 378 14.97 1.86 18.23
C SER A 378 14.00 2.23 17.10
N PHE A 379 12.97 3.05 17.33
CA PHE A 379 12.20 3.68 16.24
C PHE A 379 13.11 4.57 15.37
N ALA A 380 14.00 5.34 16.00
CA ALA A 380 14.92 6.21 15.29
C ALA A 380 16.05 5.45 14.57
N ALA A 381 16.26 4.16 14.86
CA ALA A 381 17.25 3.33 14.18
C ALA A 381 16.81 2.92 12.76
N GLY A 382 15.51 3.01 12.45
CA GLY A 382 14.95 2.44 11.23
C GLY A 382 15.12 0.92 11.18
N THR A 383 15.14 0.36 9.96
CA THR A 383 15.36 -1.07 9.73
C THR A 383 16.46 -1.27 8.70
N THR A 384 16.81 -2.52 8.41
CA THR A 384 17.74 -2.85 7.32
C THR A 384 17.17 -2.56 5.92
N ASP A 385 15.85 -2.33 5.80
CA ASP A 385 15.21 -1.92 4.55
C ASP A 385 15.33 -0.41 4.30
N GLY A 386 15.68 0.34 5.35
CA GLY A 386 15.81 1.80 5.33
C GLY A 386 16.34 2.26 6.69
N PRO A 387 17.67 2.33 6.86
CA PRO A 387 18.27 2.73 8.13
C PRO A 387 17.87 4.16 8.51
N GLY A 388 17.72 4.37 9.80
CA GLY A 388 17.37 5.66 10.38
C GLY A 388 18.60 6.50 10.74
N ILE A 389 18.56 7.11 11.92
CA ILE A 389 19.59 8.01 12.42
C ILE A 389 20.75 7.20 12.99
N ALA A 390 21.97 7.43 12.50
CA ALA A 390 23.20 6.71 12.85
C ALA A 390 23.45 6.50 14.35
N SER A 391 23.01 7.44 15.21
CA SER A 391 23.19 7.35 16.67
C SER A 391 22.29 6.32 17.37
N PHE A 392 21.33 5.71 16.67
CA PHE A 392 20.37 4.77 17.24
C PHE A 392 20.51 3.40 16.59
N LYS A 393 20.43 2.34 17.40
CA LYS A 393 20.45 0.95 16.92
C LYS A 393 19.19 0.22 17.32
N GLN A 394 18.91 -0.90 16.67
CA GLN A 394 17.82 -1.76 17.09
C GLN A 394 18.18 -2.49 18.39
N GLY A 395 17.18 -2.96 19.13
CA GLY A 395 17.38 -3.73 20.36
C GLY A 395 17.69 -2.89 21.60
N MET A 396 17.46 -1.57 21.57
CA MET A 396 17.76 -0.70 22.70
C MET A 396 16.68 -0.82 23.78
N THR A 397 17.02 -1.47 24.89
CA THR A 397 16.17 -1.62 26.08
C THR A 397 16.51 -0.63 27.20
N LYS A 398 17.48 0.25 26.97
CA LYS A 398 17.90 1.31 27.89
C LYS A 398 18.11 2.61 27.11
N GLY A 399 17.69 3.72 27.71
CA GLY A 399 17.90 5.06 27.18
C GLY A 399 19.33 5.55 27.44
N GLU A 400 19.63 6.71 26.87
CA GLU A 400 20.89 7.42 27.04
C GLU A 400 20.64 8.74 27.78
N SER A 401 21.47 9.08 28.75
CA SER A 401 21.20 10.22 29.66
C SER A 401 21.00 11.56 28.94
N PHE A 402 21.67 11.79 27.81
CA PHE A 402 21.49 13.00 27.03
C PHE A 402 20.06 13.12 26.48
N TRP A 403 19.58 12.07 25.81
CA TRP A 403 18.26 12.03 25.18
C TRP A 403 17.15 11.99 26.24
N ASP A 404 17.31 11.18 27.28
CA ASP A 404 16.33 11.11 28.37
C ASP A 404 16.13 12.47 29.05
N ASN A 405 17.22 13.20 29.32
CA ASN A 405 17.14 14.53 29.94
C ASN A 405 16.50 15.56 28.98
N LEU A 406 16.80 15.48 27.68
CA LEU A 406 16.18 16.34 26.69
C LEU A 406 14.67 16.12 26.62
N ILE A 407 14.22 14.86 26.50
CA ILE A 407 12.79 14.54 26.42
C ILE A 407 12.06 14.88 27.72
N ARG A 408 12.64 14.56 28.89
CA ARG A 408 12.10 14.97 30.20
C ARG A 408 11.92 16.49 30.32
N SER A 409 12.80 17.28 29.71
CA SER A 409 12.67 18.75 29.71
C SER A 409 11.57 19.27 28.78
N LEU A 410 11.18 18.48 27.79
CA LEU A 410 10.25 18.86 26.73
C LEU A 410 8.83 18.37 26.95
N PHE A 411 8.58 17.39 27.83
CA PHE A 411 7.27 16.75 27.99
C PHE A 411 6.88 16.62 29.48
N ASN A 412 5.59 16.76 29.79
CA ASN A 412 5.11 16.91 31.17
C ASN A 412 5.00 15.57 31.92
N ASP A 413 4.52 14.52 31.27
CA ASP A 413 4.14 13.24 31.87
C ASP A 413 5.08 12.10 31.45
N TYR A 414 6.35 12.44 31.18
CA TYR A 414 7.37 11.51 30.72
C TYR A 414 7.52 10.29 31.65
N GLU A 415 7.58 10.47 32.98
CA GLU A 415 7.83 9.37 33.92
C GLU A 415 6.70 8.34 33.92
N ALA A 416 5.44 8.81 33.95
CA ALA A 416 4.28 7.92 33.91
C ALA A 416 4.19 7.18 32.56
N THR A 417 4.53 7.87 31.46
CA THR A 417 4.62 7.26 30.13
C THR A 417 5.73 6.20 30.09
N GLN A 418 6.90 6.51 30.64
CA GLN A 418 8.04 5.60 30.69
C GLN A 418 7.74 4.35 31.53
N GLU A 419 7.12 4.49 32.70
CA GLU A 419 6.75 3.37 33.58
C GLU A 419 5.78 2.40 32.88
N CYS A 420 4.75 2.91 32.20
CA CYS A 420 3.80 2.07 31.48
C CYS A 420 4.45 1.35 30.28
N GLN A 421 5.41 2.01 29.63
CA GLN A 421 6.01 1.52 28.39
C GLN A 421 7.15 0.51 28.61
N GLU A 422 7.60 0.27 29.84
CA GLU A 422 8.72 -0.63 30.11
C GLU A 422 8.57 -2.01 29.41
N PRO A 423 9.66 -2.58 28.86
CA PRO A 423 11.05 -2.12 28.93
C PRO A 423 11.45 -1.13 27.82
N LYS A 424 10.50 -0.54 27.07
CA LYS A 424 10.81 0.44 26.02
C LYS A 424 11.43 1.70 26.65
N PRO A 425 12.67 2.08 26.29
CA PRO A 425 13.15 3.42 26.60
C PRO A 425 12.44 4.41 25.68
N VAL A 426 11.65 5.32 26.25
CA VAL A 426 10.82 6.26 25.48
C VAL A 426 11.70 7.35 24.85
N LEU A 427 11.69 7.45 23.52
CA LEU A 427 12.33 8.54 22.79
C LEU A 427 11.35 9.65 22.44
N LEU A 428 10.11 9.29 22.09
CA LEU A 428 9.08 10.25 21.73
C LEU A 428 7.74 9.88 22.40
N PRO A 429 7.34 10.57 23.48
CA PRO A 429 6.03 10.39 24.11
C PRO A 429 4.95 11.08 23.26
N ALA A 430 4.60 10.47 22.13
CA ALA A 430 3.76 11.07 21.08
C ALA A 430 2.33 11.42 21.53
N GLY A 431 1.83 10.82 22.61
CA GLY A 431 0.55 11.16 23.24
C GLY A 431 0.62 12.21 24.35
N ASP A 432 1.82 12.71 24.67
CA ASP A 432 2.03 13.71 25.74
C ASP A 432 2.14 15.13 25.17
N TYR A 433 1.86 16.13 26.00
CA TYR A 433 1.92 17.54 25.64
C TYR A 433 3.33 18.10 25.83
N ILE A 434 3.79 18.85 24.82
CA ILE A 434 5.07 19.55 24.90
C ILE A 434 4.99 20.64 25.98
N ASN A 435 5.91 20.60 26.93
CA ASN A 435 6.09 21.61 27.96
C ASN A 435 6.69 22.88 27.34
N THR A 436 5.87 23.89 27.12
CA THR A 436 6.31 25.18 26.57
C THR A 436 6.81 26.17 27.63
N THR A 437 6.80 25.77 28.90
CA THR A 437 7.14 26.64 30.04
C THR A 437 8.62 27.01 29.98
N GLY A 438 8.93 28.31 29.90
CA GLY A 438 10.31 28.81 29.83
C GLY A 438 10.92 28.88 28.43
N MET A 439 10.22 28.43 27.38
CA MET A 439 10.62 28.68 25.99
C MET A 439 10.41 30.14 25.60
N SER A 440 11.22 30.67 24.68
CA SER A 440 11.00 32.03 24.15
C SER A 440 9.67 32.12 23.38
N PRO A 441 9.02 33.29 23.28
CA PRO A 441 7.76 33.42 22.55
C PRO A 441 7.82 32.94 21.10
N ALA A 442 8.97 33.06 20.44
CA ALA A 442 9.19 32.54 19.08
C ALA A 442 9.19 31.01 19.04
N ILE A 443 9.84 30.36 20.01
CA ILE A 443 9.85 28.88 20.12
C ILE A 443 8.47 28.38 20.54
N GLN A 444 7.78 29.06 21.45
CA GLN A 444 6.41 28.72 21.81
C GLN A 444 5.47 28.79 20.61
N ALA A 445 5.62 29.80 19.74
CA ALA A 445 4.84 29.89 18.50
C ALA A 445 5.16 28.76 17.51
N ILE A 446 6.43 28.33 17.41
CA ILE A 446 6.83 27.19 16.57
C ILE A 446 6.27 25.88 17.14
N VAL A 447 6.40 25.65 18.45
CA VAL A 447 5.84 24.47 19.13
C VAL A 447 4.33 24.45 19.02
N ALA A 448 3.65 25.58 19.22
CA ALA A 448 2.21 25.69 19.02
C ALA A 448 1.79 25.40 17.57
N LEU A 449 2.64 25.69 16.58
CA LEU A 449 2.40 25.34 15.18
C LEU A 449 2.64 23.85 14.90
N LEU A 450 3.64 23.23 15.54
CA LEU A 450 4.00 21.82 15.35
C LEU A 450 3.15 20.86 16.20
N ALA A 451 2.65 21.32 17.35
CA ALA A 451 1.82 20.60 18.32
C ALA A 451 0.38 21.12 18.36
N ALA A 452 -0.06 21.85 17.33
CA ALA A 452 -1.47 22.22 17.16
C ALA A 452 -2.37 20.98 17.02
N ASP A 453 -1.80 19.89 16.49
CA ASP A 453 -2.47 18.63 16.24
C ASP A 453 -1.83 17.51 17.09
N PRO A 454 -2.62 16.51 17.53
CA PRO A 454 -2.06 15.30 18.11
C PRO A 454 -1.03 14.66 17.17
N MET A 455 0.06 14.14 17.74
CA MET A 455 1.12 13.52 16.92
C MET A 455 0.68 12.19 16.33
N VAL A 456 -0.17 11.46 17.03
CA VAL A 456 -0.64 10.11 16.71
C VAL A 456 -2.11 9.96 17.14
N PRO A 457 -2.86 8.99 16.59
CA PRO A 457 -4.23 8.72 17.03
C PRO A 457 -4.27 8.07 18.44
N ASP A 458 -5.20 8.52 19.27
CA ASP A 458 -5.69 7.77 20.43
C ASP A 458 -6.87 6.87 20.05
N ILE A 459 -7.73 7.39 19.17
CA ILE A 459 -8.95 6.71 18.71
C ILE A 459 -8.64 5.94 17.43
N VAL A 460 -8.91 4.65 17.47
CA VAL A 460 -8.52 3.69 16.44
C VAL A 460 -9.74 2.89 15.99
N GLU A 461 -9.87 2.66 14.70
CA GLU A 461 -10.96 1.87 14.13
C GLU A 461 -10.65 0.36 14.21
N THR A 462 -11.62 -0.42 14.68
CA THR A 462 -11.59 -1.89 14.62
C THR A 462 -12.81 -2.40 13.88
N GLN A 463 -12.64 -3.37 12.97
CA GLN A 463 -13.68 -3.76 12.03
C GLN A 463 -13.56 -5.24 11.63
N LEU A 464 -14.68 -5.91 11.35
CA LEU A 464 -14.70 -7.23 10.69
C LEU A 464 -15.66 -7.21 9.51
N LEU A 465 -15.23 -7.77 8.38
CA LEU A 465 -16.07 -7.98 7.20
C LEU A 465 -16.25 -9.47 6.95
N ARG A 466 -17.48 -9.98 7.09
CA ARG A 466 -17.82 -11.39 6.86
C ARG A 466 -18.40 -11.57 5.46
N ILE A 467 -17.88 -12.57 4.75
CA ILE A 467 -18.43 -13.11 3.52
C ILE A 467 -18.55 -14.62 3.71
N GLY A 468 -19.75 -15.08 4.09
CA GLY A 468 -19.97 -16.50 4.36
C GLY A 468 -19.16 -17.00 5.54
N GLN A 469 -18.25 -17.94 5.28
CA GLN A 469 -17.27 -18.47 6.23
C GLN A 469 -15.90 -17.77 6.16
N PHE A 470 -15.70 -16.81 5.25
CA PHE A 470 -14.46 -16.03 5.12
C PHE A 470 -14.63 -14.67 5.83
N VAL A 471 -13.73 -14.34 6.76
CA VAL A 471 -13.78 -13.09 7.54
C VAL A 471 -12.49 -12.31 7.36
N ILE A 472 -12.60 -11.11 6.81
CA ILE A 472 -11.50 -10.15 6.69
C ILE A 472 -11.40 -9.36 8.00
N ILE A 473 -10.18 -9.16 8.49
CA ILE A 473 -9.84 -8.40 9.70
C ILE A 473 -9.02 -7.17 9.30
N PRO A 474 -9.68 -6.05 8.91
CA PRO A 474 -9.03 -4.76 8.71
C PRO A 474 -8.31 -4.28 9.97
N GLY A 475 -6.97 -4.23 9.93
CA GLY A 475 -6.15 -3.82 11.06
C GLY A 475 -5.38 -2.52 10.80
N PRO A 476 -5.45 -1.51 11.68
CA PRO A 476 -4.78 -0.20 11.49
C PRO A 476 -3.29 -0.21 11.87
N VAL A 477 -2.65 -1.38 11.85
CA VAL A 477 -1.29 -1.63 12.36
C VAL A 477 -0.55 -2.63 11.49
N GLU A 478 0.77 -2.57 11.61
CA GLU A 478 1.67 -3.56 11.02
C GLU A 478 1.88 -4.69 12.02
N PHE A 479 1.03 -5.71 11.92
CA PHE A 479 1.19 -6.93 12.69
C PHE A 479 2.49 -7.62 12.29
N THR A 480 3.36 -7.90 13.26
CA THR A 480 4.42 -8.89 13.06
C THR A 480 3.82 -10.27 12.77
N THR A 481 4.66 -11.17 12.26
CA THR A 481 4.30 -12.53 11.91
C THR A 481 3.51 -13.21 13.05
N MET A 482 4.07 -13.29 14.25
CA MET A 482 3.41 -13.99 15.36
C MET A 482 2.18 -13.22 15.89
N SER A 483 2.21 -11.89 15.88
CA SER A 483 1.04 -11.08 16.25
C SER A 483 -0.15 -11.37 15.33
N GLY A 484 0.10 -11.46 14.02
CA GLY A 484 -0.90 -11.79 13.03
C GLY A 484 -1.44 -13.22 13.17
N ARG A 485 -0.54 -14.19 13.39
CA ARG A 485 -0.91 -15.60 13.67
C ARG A 485 -1.87 -15.70 14.85
N ARG A 486 -1.50 -15.10 16.00
CA ARG A 486 -2.34 -15.08 17.21
C ARG A 486 -3.70 -14.44 16.93
N MET A 487 -3.73 -13.30 16.23
CA MET A 487 -4.97 -12.59 15.89
C MET A 487 -5.89 -13.42 15.00
N MET A 488 -5.39 -14.00 13.90
CA MET A 488 -6.18 -14.85 13.02
C MET A 488 -6.70 -16.10 13.74
N GLU A 489 -5.83 -16.82 14.47
CA GLU A 489 -6.21 -18.04 15.20
C GLU A 489 -7.28 -17.74 16.27
N LYS A 490 -7.08 -16.71 17.10
CA LYS A 490 -8.00 -16.37 18.19
C LYS A 490 -9.35 -15.88 17.67
N VAL A 491 -9.36 -15.02 16.65
CA VAL A 491 -10.63 -14.57 16.04
C VAL A 491 -11.37 -15.76 15.43
N LYS A 492 -10.68 -16.66 14.73
CA LYS A 492 -11.29 -17.89 14.21
C LYS A 492 -11.88 -18.75 15.32
N GLU A 493 -11.13 -19.02 16.38
CA GLU A 493 -11.63 -19.78 17.55
C GLU A 493 -12.91 -19.16 18.11
N LYS A 494 -12.94 -17.83 18.25
CA LYS A 494 -14.08 -17.12 18.80
C LYS A 494 -15.30 -17.11 17.88
N LEU A 495 -15.10 -16.95 16.58
CA LEU A 495 -16.17 -17.07 15.58
C LEU A 495 -16.83 -18.45 15.66
N VAL A 496 -16.02 -19.52 15.68
CA VAL A 496 -16.51 -20.91 15.78
C VAL A 496 -17.24 -21.14 17.10
N ALA A 497 -16.65 -20.71 18.23
CA ALA A 497 -17.26 -20.84 19.55
C ALA A 497 -18.59 -20.07 19.67
N SER A 498 -18.78 -19.02 18.88
CA SER A 498 -20.00 -18.19 18.88
C SER A 498 -21.09 -18.70 17.93
N GLY A 499 -20.82 -19.75 17.13
CA GLY A 499 -21.80 -20.40 16.26
C GLY A 499 -21.49 -20.37 14.77
N MET A 500 -20.33 -19.85 14.35
CA MET A 500 -19.87 -19.98 12.96
C MET A 500 -19.38 -21.41 12.69
N SER A 501 -19.43 -21.85 11.43
CA SER A 501 -18.94 -23.17 11.02
C SER A 501 -17.45 -23.36 11.30
N SER A 502 -17.04 -24.59 11.60
CA SER A 502 -15.65 -24.96 11.92
C SER A 502 -14.66 -24.71 10.76
N ASP A 503 -15.16 -24.57 9.54
CA ASP A 503 -14.37 -24.24 8.34
C ASP A 503 -14.13 -22.72 8.17
N ALA A 504 -14.47 -21.91 9.18
CA ALA A 504 -14.19 -20.47 9.18
C ALA A 504 -12.72 -20.16 8.81
N VAL A 505 -12.55 -19.14 7.98
CA VAL A 505 -11.26 -18.60 7.56
C VAL A 505 -11.19 -17.15 7.95
N THR A 506 -10.09 -16.77 8.59
CA THR A 506 -9.81 -15.40 8.98
C THR A 506 -8.60 -14.89 8.22
N MET A 507 -8.67 -13.66 7.72
CA MET A 507 -7.56 -13.03 7.01
C MET A 507 -7.34 -11.61 7.49
N ILE A 508 -6.19 -11.34 8.11
CA ILE A 508 -5.78 -9.98 8.44
C ILE A 508 -5.40 -9.24 7.17
N THR A 509 -5.84 -7.98 7.12
CA THR A 509 -5.37 -6.99 6.16
C THR A 509 -4.86 -5.78 6.93
N SER A 510 -3.55 -5.70 7.08
CA SER A 510 -2.88 -4.58 7.76
C SER A 510 -3.12 -3.26 7.03
N LEU A 511 -2.70 -2.15 7.64
CA LEU A 511 -2.75 -0.80 7.04
C LEU A 511 -4.15 -0.29 6.74
N SER A 512 -5.15 -0.75 7.50
CA SER A 512 -6.55 -0.51 7.19
C SER A 512 -7.19 0.57 8.05
N ASN A 513 -7.92 1.47 7.40
CA ASN A 513 -8.76 2.56 7.94
C ASN A 513 -8.02 3.67 8.72
N ALA A 514 -7.01 3.31 9.50
CA ALA A 514 -6.12 4.21 10.23
C ALA A 514 -4.69 3.64 10.25
N TYR A 515 -3.75 4.38 10.83
CA TYR A 515 -2.37 3.93 10.99
C TYR A 515 -1.81 4.24 12.38
N THR A 516 -1.36 3.19 13.05
CA THR A 516 -0.83 3.21 14.42
C THR A 516 0.52 2.51 14.55
N ASN A 517 1.35 2.62 13.51
CA ASN A 517 2.65 1.95 13.43
C ASN A 517 2.53 0.42 13.56
N TYR A 518 3.32 -0.19 14.43
CA TYR A 518 3.47 -1.64 14.51
C TYR A 518 2.68 -2.22 15.66
N VAL A 519 2.42 -3.53 15.59
CA VAL A 519 2.05 -4.32 16.77
C VAL A 519 2.87 -5.59 16.80
N THR A 520 3.58 -5.75 17.91
CA THR A 520 4.37 -6.94 18.27
C THR A 520 3.64 -7.78 19.30
N THR A 521 4.06 -9.03 19.47
CA THR A 521 3.69 -9.79 20.67
C THR A 521 4.31 -9.14 21.90
N TYR A 522 3.82 -9.50 23.10
CA TYR A 522 4.44 -9.07 24.35
C TYR A 522 5.92 -9.48 24.39
N GLU A 523 6.20 -10.70 23.92
CA GLU A 523 7.53 -11.30 23.92
C GLU A 523 8.48 -10.57 22.95
N GLU A 524 8.04 -10.32 21.72
CA GLU A 524 8.78 -9.52 20.73
C GLU A 524 8.99 -8.07 21.21
N TYR A 525 8.00 -7.47 21.88
CA TYR A 525 8.10 -6.13 22.45
C TYR A 525 9.29 -6.02 23.41
N THR A 526 9.57 -7.07 24.20
CA THR A 526 10.70 -7.05 25.15
C THR A 526 12.08 -6.97 24.47
N ALA A 527 12.19 -7.34 23.20
CA ALA A 527 13.44 -7.23 22.44
C ALA A 527 13.76 -5.78 22.06
N GLN A 528 12.74 -4.92 21.94
CA GLN A 528 12.89 -3.52 21.52
C GLN A 528 13.71 -3.34 20.23
N ARG A 529 13.49 -4.22 19.25
CA ARG A 529 13.83 -3.93 17.85
C ARG A 529 12.89 -2.85 17.29
N TYR A 530 13.05 -2.48 16.01
CA TYR A 530 12.28 -1.40 15.40
C TYR A 530 10.77 -1.56 15.60
N GLU A 531 10.23 -2.75 15.35
CA GLU A 531 8.80 -3.05 15.48
C GLU A 531 8.33 -2.90 16.94
N GLY A 532 9.09 -3.44 17.90
CA GLY A 532 8.78 -3.35 19.34
C GLY A 532 8.85 -1.93 19.89
N ALA A 533 9.82 -1.14 19.42
CA ALA A 533 9.92 0.28 19.74
C ALA A 533 8.78 1.11 19.11
N SER A 534 8.20 0.61 18.01
CA SER A 534 7.11 1.26 17.27
C SER A 534 5.72 0.74 17.65
N THR A 535 5.61 -0.25 18.54
CA THR A 535 4.35 -0.68 19.17
C THR A 535 3.90 0.37 20.18
N MET A 536 3.13 1.35 19.71
CA MET A 536 2.99 2.64 20.41
C MET A 536 2.30 2.56 21.76
N TYR A 537 1.29 1.70 21.92
CA TYR A 537 0.43 1.66 23.12
C TYR A 537 0.95 0.73 24.23
N GLY A 538 2.23 0.39 24.19
CA GLY A 538 2.90 -0.40 25.21
C GLY A 538 2.86 -1.92 24.99
N PRO A 539 3.37 -2.70 25.95
CA PRO A 539 3.59 -4.15 25.79
C PRO A 539 2.30 -4.95 25.58
N HIS A 540 1.15 -4.43 26.03
CA HIS A 540 -0.16 -5.10 25.93
C HIS A 540 -1.01 -4.60 24.75
N THR A 541 -0.40 -3.95 23.76
CA THR A 541 -1.10 -3.48 22.56
C THR A 541 -1.79 -4.63 21.81
N LEU A 542 -1.09 -5.77 21.60
CA LEU A 542 -1.69 -6.93 20.95
C LEU A 542 -2.82 -7.54 21.78
N ASP A 543 -2.65 -7.66 23.10
CA ASP A 543 -3.68 -8.20 23.98
C ASP A 543 -4.95 -7.33 23.94
N ALA A 544 -4.81 -6.00 23.85
CA ALA A 544 -5.92 -5.07 23.69
C ALA A 544 -6.66 -5.26 22.35
N TYR A 545 -5.92 -5.39 21.24
CA TYR A 545 -6.54 -5.71 19.95
C TYR A 545 -7.24 -7.07 19.99
N LEU A 546 -6.62 -8.10 20.57
CA LEU A 546 -7.24 -9.42 20.70
C LEU A 546 -8.56 -9.32 21.47
N GLN A 547 -8.56 -8.70 22.64
CA GLN A 547 -9.79 -8.51 23.42
C GLN A 547 -10.89 -7.82 22.59
N GLN A 548 -10.52 -6.76 21.87
CA GLN A 548 -11.45 -6.01 21.02
C GLN A 548 -12.02 -6.85 19.86
N TYR A 549 -11.16 -7.49 19.06
CA TYR A 549 -11.60 -8.27 17.91
C TYR A 549 -12.37 -9.54 18.32
N LEU A 550 -12.09 -10.12 19.48
CA LEU A 550 -12.86 -11.25 19.99
C LEU A 550 -14.27 -10.84 20.42
N MET A 551 -14.43 -9.64 20.98
CA MET A 551 -15.75 -9.06 21.25
C MET A 551 -16.50 -8.81 19.95
N LEU A 552 -15.87 -8.17 18.96
CA LEU A 552 -16.48 -7.95 17.64
C LEU A 552 -16.87 -9.26 16.97
N ALA A 553 -16.02 -10.28 17.02
CA ALA A 553 -16.29 -11.60 16.43
C ALA A 553 -17.51 -12.28 17.06
N GLU A 554 -17.64 -12.20 18.38
CA GLU A 554 -18.81 -12.71 19.10
C GLU A 554 -20.10 -12.00 18.66
N ASN A 555 -20.06 -10.68 18.66
CA ASN A 555 -21.21 -9.85 18.37
C ASN A 555 -21.64 -9.94 16.91
N LEU A 556 -20.69 -10.08 15.99
CA LEU A 556 -20.93 -10.31 14.56
C LEU A 556 -21.68 -11.62 14.30
N VAL A 557 -21.33 -12.69 15.02
CA VAL A 557 -21.99 -14.00 14.85
C VAL A 557 -23.36 -14.03 15.54
N LYS A 558 -23.48 -13.37 16.69
CA LYS A 558 -24.74 -13.27 17.45
C LYS A 558 -25.72 -12.24 16.90
N ASP A 559 -25.29 -11.40 15.97
CA ASP A 559 -26.09 -10.33 15.36
C ASP A 559 -26.68 -9.36 16.40
N ILE A 560 -25.83 -8.93 17.35
CA ILE A 560 -26.23 -8.03 18.45
C ILE A 560 -25.60 -6.64 18.37
N GLY A 561 -24.79 -6.37 17.34
CA GLY A 561 -24.09 -5.09 17.16
C GLY A 561 -23.10 -4.76 18.28
N VAL A 562 -22.72 -3.49 18.43
CA VAL A 562 -21.92 -3.00 19.55
C VAL A 562 -22.78 -2.13 20.47
N GLU A 563 -22.73 -2.37 21.79
CA GLU A 563 -23.57 -1.65 22.76
C GLU A 563 -23.26 -0.14 22.81
N THR A 564 -21.99 0.23 22.57
CA THR A 564 -21.54 1.63 22.48
C THR A 564 -20.67 1.81 21.23
N PRO A 565 -20.87 2.86 20.41
CA PRO A 565 -20.08 3.07 19.18
C PRO A 565 -18.59 3.32 19.42
N GLY A 566 -18.22 3.69 20.65
CA GLY A 566 -16.91 4.25 20.97
C GLY A 566 -16.85 5.76 20.72
N PRO A 567 -15.72 6.42 21.05
CA PRO A 567 -15.52 7.84 20.78
C PRO A 567 -15.26 8.07 19.28
N ASP A 568 -15.80 9.15 18.73
CA ASP A 568 -15.50 9.54 17.34
C ASP A 568 -14.02 9.97 17.22
N PRO A 569 -13.32 9.57 16.13
CA PRO A 569 -11.99 10.08 15.87
C PRO A 569 -12.05 11.58 15.52
N PRO A 570 -10.98 12.35 15.80
CA PRO A 570 -10.94 13.75 15.42
C PRO A 570 -11.01 13.90 13.90
N SER A 571 -11.83 14.83 13.42
CA SER A 571 -11.87 15.24 12.01
C SER A 571 -11.08 16.54 11.82
N LYS A 572 -10.40 16.71 10.67
CA LYS A 572 -9.66 17.94 10.36
C LYS A 572 -10.05 18.50 9.00
N PRO A 573 -10.32 19.82 8.88
CA PRO A 573 -10.59 20.43 7.58
C PRO A 573 -9.35 20.36 6.67
N LEU A 574 -9.60 20.19 5.37
CA LEU A 574 -8.53 20.21 4.38
C LEU A 574 -7.87 21.60 4.30
N PRO A 575 -6.54 21.68 4.09
CA PRO A 575 -5.88 22.96 3.90
C PRO A 575 -6.45 23.74 2.70
N PRO A 576 -6.35 25.07 2.69
CA PRO A 576 -6.86 25.89 1.60
C PRO A 576 -6.19 25.50 0.28
N LYS A 577 -6.97 25.51 -0.79
CA LYS A 577 -6.48 25.25 -2.15
C LYS A 577 -5.77 26.50 -2.67
N LEU A 578 -4.50 26.64 -2.30
CA LEU A 578 -3.66 27.77 -2.67
C LEU A 578 -2.51 27.30 -3.56
N ASP A 579 -2.57 27.65 -4.85
CA ASP A 579 -1.46 27.50 -5.79
C ASP A 579 -1.11 28.87 -6.36
N LEU A 580 -0.08 29.51 -5.78
CA LEU A 580 0.39 30.85 -6.17
C LEU A 580 1.58 30.80 -7.14
N ASP A 581 2.05 29.62 -7.51
CA ASP A 581 3.17 29.48 -8.44
C ASP A 581 2.71 29.59 -9.90
N ASN A 582 3.65 29.97 -10.75
CA ASN A 582 3.51 29.97 -12.22
C ASN A 582 4.59 29.10 -12.84
N ASP A 583 4.27 28.55 -14.00
CA ASP A 583 5.28 27.88 -14.82
C ASP A 583 6.06 28.93 -15.62
N ALA A 584 7.38 28.78 -15.65
CA ALA A 584 8.29 29.67 -16.37
C ALA A 584 9.20 28.87 -17.31
N PHE A 585 9.57 29.49 -18.44
CA PHE A 585 10.41 28.89 -19.47
C PHE A 585 11.50 29.87 -19.89
N PRO A 586 12.64 29.41 -20.43
CA PRO A 586 13.65 30.29 -21.00
C PRO A 586 13.09 31.22 -22.09
N GLU A 587 13.79 32.32 -22.35
CA GLU A 587 13.41 33.26 -23.40
C GLU A 587 13.28 32.54 -24.77
N GLY A 588 12.16 32.78 -25.46
CA GLY A 588 11.85 32.15 -26.74
C GLY A 588 11.38 30.69 -26.66
N LYS A 589 11.31 30.10 -25.47
CA LYS A 589 10.77 28.74 -25.24
C LYS A 589 9.35 28.77 -24.71
N LYS A 590 8.61 27.69 -24.99
CA LYS A 590 7.24 27.45 -24.53
C LYS A 590 7.12 26.08 -23.90
N VAL A 591 6.03 25.86 -23.16
CA VAL A 591 5.67 24.52 -22.68
C VAL A 591 5.58 23.55 -23.85
N GLY A 592 6.14 22.36 -23.66
CA GLY A 592 6.21 21.30 -24.67
C GLY A 592 7.33 21.45 -25.70
N ASP A 593 8.09 22.55 -25.71
CA ASP A 593 9.24 22.65 -26.62
C ASP A 593 10.28 21.56 -26.30
N ILE A 594 10.82 20.93 -27.35
CA ILE A 594 11.87 19.93 -27.20
C ILE A 594 13.16 20.60 -26.70
N ASN A 595 13.67 20.13 -25.56
CA ASN A 595 14.96 20.48 -25.00
C ASN A 595 16.07 19.56 -25.54
N GLN A 596 15.80 18.25 -25.58
CA GLN A 596 16.69 17.22 -26.15
C GLN A 596 15.88 16.32 -27.09
N LYS A 597 16.35 16.17 -28.33
CA LYS A 597 15.72 15.32 -29.35
C LYS A 597 16.05 13.85 -29.11
N VAL A 598 15.15 12.99 -29.59
CA VAL A 598 15.40 11.55 -29.74
C VAL A 598 16.46 11.30 -30.83
N ASP A 599 17.19 10.19 -30.70
CA ASP A 599 17.98 9.64 -31.79
C ASP A 599 17.07 9.10 -32.89
N SER A 600 17.55 9.09 -34.13
CA SER A 600 16.77 8.58 -35.26
C SER A 600 16.48 7.07 -35.18
N LYS A 601 17.31 6.31 -34.45
CA LYS A 601 17.20 4.85 -34.33
C LYS A 601 17.61 4.36 -32.95
N TYR A 602 16.85 3.41 -32.41
CA TYR A 602 17.15 2.70 -31.18
C TYR A 602 17.08 1.20 -31.42
N ARG A 603 17.88 0.42 -30.68
CA ARG A 603 17.82 -1.05 -30.74
C ARG A 603 16.80 -1.57 -29.73
N GLN A 604 16.19 -2.71 -30.00
CA GLN A 604 15.55 -3.53 -28.96
C GLN A 604 16.52 -3.71 -27.77
N GLY A 605 16.01 -3.60 -26.54
CA GLY A 605 16.81 -3.65 -25.30
C GLY A 605 17.55 -2.35 -24.94
N SER A 606 17.45 -1.29 -25.75
CA SER A 606 18.02 0.03 -25.42
C SER A 606 16.98 1.00 -24.85
N THR A 607 17.41 2.14 -24.33
CA THR A 607 16.51 3.17 -23.79
C THR A 607 16.38 4.33 -24.76
N ALA A 608 15.15 4.63 -25.19
CA ALA A 608 14.81 5.87 -25.87
C ALA A 608 14.48 6.97 -24.87
N GLU A 609 14.94 8.20 -25.12
CA GLU A 609 14.76 9.33 -24.22
C GLU A 609 14.46 10.63 -25.00
N ALA A 610 13.52 11.43 -24.49
CA ALA A 610 13.31 12.80 -24.91
C ALA A 610 13.20 13.73 -23.70
N ILE A 611 13.68 14.97 -23.83
CA ILE A 611 13.52 15.99 -22.80
C ILE A 611 12.69 17.13 -23.35
N PHE A 612 11.64 17.51 -22.63
CA PHE A 612 10.75 18.62 -22.96
C PHE A 612 10.86 19.72 -21.90
N TRP A 613 10.71 20.97 -22.31
CA TRP A 613 10.30 22.03 -21.39
C TRP A 613 8.88 21.72 -20.90
N SER A 614 8.71 21.50 -19.60
CA SER A 614 7.44 21.02 -19.03
C SER A 614 6.94 21.98 -17.95
N ALA A 615 5.63 21.95 -17.72
CA ALA A 615 5.06 22.52 -16.51
C ALA A 615 5.32 21.62 -15.29
N ASP A 616 5.03 22.15 -14.11
CA ASP A 616 5.00 21.38 -12.86
C ASP A 616 3.84 20.35 -12.91
N PRO A 617 4.06 19.04 -12.63
CA PRO A 617 3.00 18.04 -12.72
C PRO A 617 1.90 18.22 -11.66
N LYS A 618 2.07 19.09 -10.67
CA LYS A 618 1.01 19.46 -9.71
C LYS A 618 -0.10 20.31 -10.34
N ARG A 619 0.11 20.88 -11.53
CA ARG A 619 -0.87 21.75 -12.19
C ARG A 619 -2.14 20.99 -12.55
N GLY A 620 -3.26 21.42 -11.95
CA GLY A 620 -4.57 20.86 -12.24
C GLY A 620 -4.68 19.36 -11.94
N PHE A 621 -4.02 18.88 -10.88
CA PHE A 621 -3.94 17.47 -10.51
C PHE A 621 -5.30 16.75 -10.48
N GLU A 622 -6.39 17.42 -10.06
CA GLU A 622 -7.75 16.86 -10.09
C GLU A 622 -8.20 16.49 -11.51
N ALA A 623 -7.90 17.35 -12.48
CA ALA A 623 -8.24 17.15 -13.88
C ALA A 623 -7.23 16.25 -14.61
N SER A 624 -6.16 15.84 -13.93
CA SER A 624 -5.10 14.98 -14.44
C SER A 624 -5.18 13.55 -13.88
N LEU A 625 -6.05 13.29 -12.90
CA LEU A 625 -6.31 11.95 -12.37
C LEU A 625 -6.85 11.05 -13.49
N GLY A 626 -6.25 9.87 -13.68
CA GLY A 626 -6.59 8.96 -14.78
C GLY A 626 -6.12 9.42 -16.16
N THR A 627 -5.32 10.49 -16.24
CA THR A 627 -4.67 10.92 -17.50
C THR A 627 -3.17 10.67 -17.42
N SER A 628 -2.54 10.34 -18.54
CA SER A 628 -1.09 10.14 -18.58
C SER A 628 -0.32 11.43 -18.87
N PHE A 629 0.85 11.59 -18.26
CA PHE A 629 1.79 12.66 -18.56
C PHE A 629 2.58 12.40 -19.84
N PHE A 630 2.68 11.15 -20.28
CA PHE A 630 3.22 10.85 -21.60
C PHE A 630 2.81 9.47 -22.12
N SER A 631 2.89 9.29 -23.43
CA SER A 631 2.72 8.00 -24.09
C SER A 631 3.85 7.72 -25.07
N VAL A 632 4.06 6.43 -25.31
CA VAL A 632 4.80 5.90 -26.45
C VAL A 632 3.77 5.51 -27.49
N GLU A 633 3.90 6.05 -28.69
CA GLU A 633 3.04 5.71 -29.82
C GLU A 633 3.83 4.98 -30.90
N LYS A 634 3.22 3.94 -31.47
CA LYS A 634 3.72 3.20 -32.63
C LYS A 634 2.92 3.57 -33.87
N PHE A 635 3.59 3.77 -35.00
CA PHE A 635 2.93 3.90 -36.29
C PHE A 635 2.58 2.53 -36.86
N ASP A 636 1.32 2.28 -37.16
CA ASP A 636 0.84 1.01 -37.71
C ASP A 636 0.83 0.96 -39.26
N GLY A 637 1.19 2.07 -39.90
CA GLY A 637 1.13 2.27 -41.35
C GLY A 637 0.08 3.29 -41.79
N THR A 638 -0.92 3.56 -40.94
CA THR A 638 -2.00 4.53 -41.17
C THR A 638 -2.09 5.54 -40.03
N ASP A 639 -2.11 5.05 -38.79
CA ASP A 639 -2.34 5.83 -37.58
C ASP A 639 -1.25 5.59 -36.53
N TRP A 640 -1.23 6.46 -35.52
CA TRP A 640 -0.37 6.35 -34.34
C TRP A 640 -1.17 5.75 -33.18
N ILE A 641 -0.72 4.61 -32.68
CA ILE A 641 -1.39 3.87 -31.61
C ILE A 641 -0.55 3.97 -30.34
N VAL A 642 -1.18 4.33 -29.22
CA VAL A 642 -0.54 4.31 -27.90
C VAL A 642 -0.28 2.86 -27.50
N ILE A 643 1.00 2.52 -27.32
CA ILE A 643 1.45 1.18 -26.90
C ILE A 643 1.97 1.13 -25.47
N ALA A 644 2.34 2.28 -24.90
CA ALA A 644 2.71 2.40 -23.49
C ALA A 644 2.45 3.83 -22.98
N ASN A 645 2.30 3.99 -21.67
CA ASN A 645 2.10 5.26 -20.99
C ASN A 645 2.81 5.27 -19.62
N ASP A 646 2.68 6.35 -18.85
CA ASP A 646 3.32 6.48 -17.53
C ASP A 646 2.82 5.54 -16.40
N ALA A 647 1.98 4.54 -16.73
CA ALA A 647 1.62 3.44 -15.85
C ALA A 647 2.32 2.11 -16.25
N ASP A 648 3.05 2.07 -17.36
CA ASP A 648 3.75 0.88 -17.84
C ASP A 648 5.17 0.77 -17.28
N TRP A 649 5.51 -0.42 -16.81
CA TRP A 649 6.81 -0.75 -16.18
C TRP A 649 8.03 -0.31 -16.98
N ASN A 650 7.94 -0.45 -18.30
CA ASN A 650 9.02 -0.13 -19.24
C ASN A 650 9.13 1.36 -19.56
N THR A 651 8.43 2.23 -18.83
CA THR A 651 8.43 3.66 -19.06
C THR A 651 8.75 4.42 -17.77
N LYS A 652 9.37 5.59 -17.90
CA LYS A 652 9.62 6.49 -16.77
C LYS A 652 9.42 7.93 -17.23
N ILE A 653 8.89 8.76 -16.35
CA ILE A 653 8.90 10.21 -16.50
C ILE A 653 9.43 10.85 -15.23
N PHE A 654 10.33 11.82 -15.37
CA PHE A 654 10.82 12.58 -14.22
C PHE A 654 11.07 14.05 -14.55
N TRP A 655 10.90 14.89 -13.55
CA TRP A 655 11.01 16.33 -13.65
C TRP A 655 12.25 16.84 -12.93
N ARG A 656 12.91 17.81 -13.55
CA ARG A 656 14.03 18.57 -12.96
C ARG A 656 13.70 20.05 -13.00
N LYS A 657 13.73 20.69 -11.83
CA LYS A 657 13.42 22.11 -11.65
C LYS A 657 14.69 22.90 -11.34
N ALA A 658 14.94 23.95 -12.12
CA ALA A 658 16.02 24.91 -11.88
C ALA A 658 15.51 26.32 -12.19
N ASP A 659 15.68 27.28 -11.26
CA ASP A 659 15.26 28.68 -11.42
C ASP A 659 13.80 28.86 -11.94
N LYS A 660 12.86 28.10 -11.36
CA LYS A 660 11.43 28.01 -11.74
C LYS A 660 11.13 27.38 -13.10
N GLN A 661 12.14 26.97 -13.85
CA GLN A 661 11.99 26.26 -15.11
C GLN A 661 11.99 24.75 -14.86
N SER A 662 10.98 24.05 -15.38
CA SER A 662 10.86 22.60 -15.25
C SER A 662 11.10 21.91 -16.59
N ARG A 663 11.78 20.78 -16.55
CA ARG A 663 12.01 19.90 -17.69
C ARG A 663 11.48 18.52 -17.34
N ALA A 664 10.70 17.93 -18.24
CA ALA A 664 10.29 16.53 -18.15
C ALA A 664 11.20 15.69 -19.04
N THR A 665 11.84 14.68 -18.46
CA THR A 665 12.50 13.61 -19.21
C THR A 665 11.55 12.43 -19.27
N VAL A 666 11.25 11.98 -20.49
CA VAL A 666 10.46 10.76 -20.73
C VAL A 666 11.38 9.68 -21.28
N GLN A 667 11.22 8.46 -20.77
CA GLN A 667 12.03 7.31 -21.14
C GLN A 667 11.15 6.12 -21.48
N TRP A 668 11.58 5.37 -22.49
CA TRP A 668 11.06 4.04 -22.81
C TRP A 668 12.23 3.06 -22.87
N MET A 669 12.25 2.15 -21.91
CA MET A 669 13.14 0.98 -21.88
C MET A 669 12.57 -0.02 -22.89
N ILE A 670 13.10 0.00 -24.12
CA ILE A 670 12.51 -0.75 -25.24
C ILE A 670 12.65 -2.24 -24.96
N PRO A 671 11.54 -3.00 -24.87
CA PRO A 671 11.60 -4.45 -24.67
C PRO A 671 12.46 -5.16 -25.72
N GLU A 672 13.09 -6.28 -25.35
CA GLU A 672 13.90 -7.07 -26.29
C GLU A 672 13.08 -7.63 -27.47
N ASP A 673 11.78 -7.81 -27.26
CA ASP A 673 10.80 -8.33 -28.20
C ASP A 673 9.89 -7.24 -28.78
N ALA A 674 10.18 -5.96 -28.53
CA ALA A 674 9.39 -4.84 -29.05
C ALA A 674 9.28 -4.91 -30.57
N GLU A 675 8.08 -4.65 -31.11
CA GLU A 675 7.87 -4.62 -32.56
C GLU A 675 8.82 -3.63 -33.24
N LEU A 676 9.31 -3.99 -34.44
CA LEU A 676 10.13 -3.07 -35.22
C LEU A 676 9.23 -2.05 -35.92
N GLY A 677 9.71 -0.82 -36.06
CA GLY A 677 8.96 0.23 -36.76
C GLY A 677 9.22 1.63 -36.23
N MET A 678 8.32 2.55 -36.59
CA MET A 678 8.40 3.95 -36.20
C MET A 678 7.62 4.21 -34.92
N TYR A 679 8.25 4.94 -34.01
CA TYR A 679 7.76 5.30 -32.70
C TYR A 679 7.92 6.80 -32.43
N ARG A 680 7.16 7.33 -31.48
CA ARG A 680 7.36 8.69 -30.95
C ARG A 680 6.90 8.76 -29.50
N PHE A 681 7.42 9.75 -28.77
CA PHE A 681 6.84 10.17 -27.51
C PHE A 681 5.81 11.26 -27.73
N VAL A 682 4.69 11.18 -27.01
CA VAL A 682 3.74 12.28 -26.83
C VAL A 682 3.77 12.68 -25.37
N HIS A 683 4.12 13.93 -25.08
CA HIS A 683 4.11 14.47 -23.71
C HIS A 683 2.95 15.44 -23.54
N SER A 684 2.17 15.24 -22.49
CA SER A 684 0.97 16.01 -22.19
C SER A 684 0.94 16.47 -20.74
N GLY A 685 0.18 17.53 -20.50
CA GLY A 685 -0.02 18.02 -19.14
C GLY A 685 -0.85 19.30 -19.12
N ARG A 686 -0.78 19.99 -17.98
CA ARG A 686 -1.44 21.27 -17.78
C ARG A 686 -0.43 22.29 -17.31
N TRP A 687 -0.60 23.54 -17.71
CA TRP A 687 0.31 24.61 -17.35
C TRP A 687 -0.43 25.88 -16.96
N LYS A 688 0.23 26.74 -16.18
CA LYS A 688 -0.31 27.99 -15.64
C LYS A 688 0.60 29.16 -15.99
N GLN A 689 0.05 30.13 -16.72
CA GLN A 689 0.79 31.31 -17.18
C GLN A 689 0.80 32.47 -16.16
N ASN A 690 -0.25 32.63 -15.34
CA ASN A 690 -0.40 33.78 -14.43
C ASN A 690 -0.95 33.35 -13.07
N ALA A 691 -0.34 33.83 -11.99
CA ALA A 691 -0.60 33.40 -10.62
C ALA A 691 -2.00 33.79 -10.15
N ILE A 692 -2.49 34.93 -10.67
CA ILE A 692 -3.72 35.59 -10.27
C ILE A 692 -4.95 34.88 -10.87
N LEU A 693 -4.79 34.19 -12.00
CA LEU A 693 -5.88 33.45 -12.64
C LEU A 693 -5.79 31.95 -12.26
N PRO A 694 -6.84 31.35 -11.70
CA PRO A 694 -6.80 29.97 -11.23
C PRO A 694 -6.85 28.92 -12.36
N PHE A 695 -6.90 29.35 -13.63
CA PHE A 695 -7.09 28.47 -14.77
C PHE A 695 -5.77 27.87 -15.24
N THR A 696 -5.79 26.56 -15.49
CA THR A 696 -4.70 25.83 -16.14
C THR A 696 -5.10 25.47 -17.57
N THR A 697 -4.16 25.51 -18.50
CA THR A 697 -4.37 25.19 -19.92
C THR A 697 -3.73 23.84 -20.25
N LYS A 698 -4.38 22.99 -21.04
CA LYS A 698 -3.80 21.73 -21.51
C LYS A 698 -2.72 21.99 -22.56
N PHE A 699 -1.68 21.17 -22.58
CA PHE A 699 -0.71 21.11 -23.66
C PHE A 699 -0.44 19.66 -24.06
N GLU A 700 -0.05 19.47 -25.31
CA GLU A 700 0.41 18.20 -25.87
C GLU A 700 1.52 18.50 -26.88
N THR A 701 2.59 17.72 -26.86
CA THR A 701 3.76 17.88 -27.73
C THR A 701 4.36 16.53 -28.11
N ARG A 702 5.25 16.50 -29.11
CA ARG A 702 5.83 15.27 -29.67
C ARG A 702 7.35 15.37 -29.75
N SER A 703 8.06 14.26 -29.54
CA SER A 703 9.54 14.20 -29.57
C SER A 703 10.17 14.29 -30.97
N GLY A 704 9.36 14.15 -32.01
CA GLY A 704 9.81 13.67 -33.32
C GLY A 704 9.87 12.13 -33.34
N ASP A 705 9.90 11.58 -34.55
CA ASP A 705 9.77 10.14 -34.78
C ASP A 705 11.15 9.46 -34.76
N PHE A 706 11.20 8.23 -34.24
CA PHE A 706 12.40 7.39 -34.19
C PHE A 706 12.07 5.94 -34.58
N GLU A 707 13.05 5.23 -35.14
CA GLU A 707 12.88 3.84 -35.56
C GLU A 707 13.43 2.86 -34.52
N VAL A 708 12.63 1.87 -34.11
CA VAL A 708 13.12 0.71 -33.36
C VAL A 708 13.59 -0.36 -34.35
N VAL A 709 14.86 -0.75 -34.22
CA VAL A 709 15.53 -1.76 -35.04
C VAL A 709 15.94 -2.97 -34.19
N SER A 710 16.20 -4.10 -34.85
CA SER A 710 16.64 -5.32 -34.20
C SER A 710 17.87 -5.10 -33.31
N LYS A 711 17.97 -5.86 -32.21
CA LYS A 711 19.15 -5.88 -31.33
C LYS A 711 20.47 -6.12 -32.06
N ASP A 712 20.45 -6.84 -33.18
CA ASP A 712 21.63 -7.16 -33.99
C ASP A 712 22.00 -6.08 -35.02
N TYR A 713 21.22 -4.99 -35.11
CA TYR A 713 21.42 -3.94 -36.12
C TYR A 713 22.80 -3.30 -36.00
N THR A 714 23.69 -3.50 -36.97
CA THR A 714 24.95 -2.76 -37.04
C THR A 714 24.78 -1.52 -37.91
N ARG A 715 25.15 -0.34 -37.38
CA ARG A 715 25.15 0.89 -38.17
C ARG A 715 26.09 0.69 -39.37
N PRO A 716 25.62 0.89 -40.62
CA PRO A 716 26.50 0.80 -41.78
C PRO A 716 27.69 1.74 -41.58
N LYS A 717 28.92 1.23 -41.72
CA LYS A 717 30.10 2.09 -41.75
C LYS A 717 29.96 3.00 -42.97
N THR A 718 29.65 4.27 -42.74
CA THR A 718 29.70 5.29 -43.78
C THR A 718 31.12 5.30 -44.35
N ARG A 719 31.28 4.87 -45.60
CA ARG A 719 32.49 5.16 -46.36
C ARG A 719 32.56 6.69 -46.45
N LYS A 720 33.51 7.29 -45.73
CA LYS A 720 33.86 8.69 -45.86
C LYS A 720 34.31 8.99 -47.28
#